data_AF-A0A9D6XEZ5-F1
#
_entry.id   AF-A0A9D6XEZ5-F1
#
_cell.length_a   1.000
_cell.length_b   1.000
_cell.length_c   1.000
_cell.angle_alpha   90.00
_cell.angle_beta   90.00
_cell.angle_gamma   90.00
#
_symmetry.space_group_name_H-M   'P 1'
#
loop_
_entity.id
_entity.type
_entity.pdbx_description
1 polymer ?
#
loop_
_entity_poly.entity_id
_entity_poly.type
_entity_poly.pdbx_seq_one_letter_code
_entity_poly.pdbx_strand_id
1 'polypeptide(L)'
;MALDRENFYDLLELSVDPLEEDPRVIEEAIKKKQAQWSRFRNHPTKGIQAKKFIGFLPEIRRIMMDPELRKEEARHAAIQQSAKAEEKFVSVDRHLSIQMSKGYITDEEVAKLAELHGLAEKDIRDRIAHKEAEKFAEIDKQIGVRLAKGYVTEEEVAKLAKMHGLEVDVIRRRITGPVVKEGESAGPAGKSLESTIARGIEDNLAVLGLASLYEFLEVEHNASLKLLQKKAQFKQTEISKISKKDAIVTASTILVGHCIAIFKTEESRSSYDISRARSQLKDLDNDIEIAGMDGTLRSEYMKTLISSAARFGMDEEEALAYIHQYVKEKGWTIEGEEKKAKRAALARDLKKYAILGGIGLVLVLAAVIALLMFLKANRLEKEYNTAIEAAHAEKSPEKQLAVLKQYVNAAGENKHTQKAGEEIAALSVRIEKAAFDEAKKSADAFSGKKEFEKAAQTMEAFLAKYKGGQMIGSAQAELARLRAATDDRDFNTLISMVNRNVDDRMVAYVGYIKKYPKGAHLEEVKKLISDTAEEFYLSVKKNIDAFAEAEKWGEAITLCETYVGLFDNPRAVELGKLADSYRTYQKEALHYQRLLADAQAKGGDLDAAEAVYREFLEAYPGTSVQKKIEDRLKEIAAKKEGRKDAATQAQVRSQLNGSRFVPGRNGTVTDRRTGLTWTILDSAMEGRPCMDYPTAKQYAEELTTGGFSNWRLPTPAELKGIYKAQPAFPSWNTDMFYWSSKSYRAFTDQWVNVVEVVSPVAGGSSEETRESNRCGLVHAVRR
;
A
#
# COMPACT_ATOMS: atom_id res chain seq x y z
N MET A 1 -26.01 9.04 -4.40
CA MET A 1 -26.96 8.42 -3.46
C MET A 1 -26.15 7.71 -2.40
N ALA A 2 -26.18 8.17 -1.15
CA ALA A 2 -25.51 7.49 -0.06
C ALA A 2 -26.28 6.19 0.24
N LEU A 3 -25.64 5.04 0.02
CA LEU A 3 -26.17 3.75 0.40
C LEU A 3 -26.11 3.65 1.93
N ASP A 4 -27.26 3.64 2.60
CA ASP A 4 -27.44 3.52 4.06
C ASP A 4 -27.12 2.09 4.59
N ARG A 5 -26.14 1.43 3.95
CA ARG A 5 -25.69 0.06 4.25
C ARG A 5 -24.17 -0.01 4.25
N GLU A 6 -23.61 -0.81 5.16
CA GLU A 6 -22.19 -1.16 5.18
C GLU A 6 -21.83 -1.94 3.90
N ASN A 7 -20.67 -1.62 3.31
CA ASN A 7 -20.18 -2.25 2.09
C ASN A 7 -19.93 -3.75 2.29
N PHE A 8 -20.21 -4.55 1.26
CA PHE A 8 -20.14 -6.01 1.37
C PHE A 8 -18.71 -6.57 1.49
N TYR A 9 -17.69 -5.88 0.99
CA TYR A 9 -16.29 -6.25 1.24
C TYR A 9 -15.93 -6.08 2.72
N ASP A 10 -16.35 -4.97 3.34
CA ASP A 10 -16.14 -4.70 4.76
C ASP A 10 -16.93 -5.71 5.63
N LEU A 11 -18.19 -6.02 5.28
CA LEU A 11 -19.02 -7.01 6.00
C LEU A 11 -18.47 -8.43 5.93
N LEU A 12 -17.88 -8.81 4.80
CA LEU A 12 -17.31 -10.13 4.57
C LEU A 12 -15.84 -10.24 5.02
N GLU A 13 -15.22 -9.12 5.43
CA GLU A 13 -13.79 -9.03 5.78
C GLU A 13 -12.88 -9.49 4.64
N LEU A 14 -13.21 -9.10 3.41
CA LEU A 14 -12.46 -9.42 2.20
C LEU A 14 -11.45 -8.30 1.88
N SER A 15 -10.31 -8.68 1.30
CA SER A 15 -9.28 -7.73 0.88
C SER A 15 -9.74 -6.92 -0.34
N VAL A 16 -9.56 -5.60 -0.28
CA VAL A 16 -9.78 -4.67 -1.40
C VAL A 16 -8.46 -4.32 -2.09
N ASP A 17 -7.31 -4.52 -1.41
CA ASP A 17 -5.96 -4.35 -1.95
C ASP A 17 -4.98 -5.39 -1.37
N PRO A 18 -4.61 -6.45 -2.13
CA PRO A 18 -5.07 -6.75 -3.49
C PRO A 18 -6.56 -7.17 -3.50
N LEU A 19 -7.27 -6.84 -4.58
CA LEU A 19 -8.69 -7.14 -4.75
C LEU A 19 -8.95 -8.65 -4.77
N GLU A 20 -9.79 -9.13 -3.86
CA GLU A 20 -10.23 -10.53 -3.86
C GLU A 20 -11.27 -10.76 -4.98
N GLU A 21 -10.86 -11.49 -6.01
CA GLU A 21 -11.69 -11.82 -7.19
C GLU A 21 -12.12 -13.29 -7.24
N ASP A 22 -11.55 -14.18 -6.41
CA ASP A 22 -11.85 -15.60 -6.45
C ASP A 22 -13.27 -15.90 -5.91
N PRO A 23 -14.21 -16.38 -6.76
CA PRO A 23 -15.57 -16.70 -6.34
C PRO A 23 -15.64 -17.77 -5.23
N ARG A 24 -14.62 -18.63 -5.12
CA ARG A 24 -14.56 -19.67 -4.08
C ARG A 24 -14.26 -19.07 -2.70
N VAL A 25 -13.28 -18.17 -2.63
CA VAL A 25 -12.90 -17.46 -1.39
C VAL A 25 -14.06 -16.59 -0.90
N ILE A 26 -14.75 -15.92 -1.84
CA ILE A 26 -15.94 -15.10 -1.55
C ILE A 26 -17.08 -15.95 -0.99
N GLU A 27 -17.40 -17.11 -1.60
CA GLU A 27 -18.47 -17.98 -1.10
C GLU A 27 -18.11 -18.61 0.26
N GLU A 28 -16.83 -18.94 0.49
CA GLU A 28 -16.36 -19.38 1.81
C GLU A 28 -16.49 -18.28 2.88
N ALA A 29 -16.15 -17.03 2.56
CA ALA A 29 -16.32 -15.89 3.44
C ALA A 29 -17.81 -15.65 3.77
N ILE A 30 -18.69 -15.74 2.76
CA ILE A 30 -20.16 -15.64 2.95
C ILE A 30 -20.65 -16.74 3.89
N LYS A 31 -20.23 -18.00 3.70
CA LYS A 31 -20.62 -19.11 4.58
C LYS A 31 -20.12 -18.93 6.01
N LYS A 32 -18.87 -18.48 6.18
CA LYS A 32 -18.27 -18.21 7.50
C LYS A 32 -19.05 -17.11 8.25
N LYS A 33 -19.37 -16.02 7.57
CA LYS A 33 -20.15 -14.91 8.13
C LYS A 33 -21.61 -15.28 8.40
N GLN A 34 -22.24 -16.04 7.50
CA GLN A 34 -23.58 -16.59 7.70
C GLN A 34 -23.65 -17.44 8.98
N ALA A 35 -22.66 -18.30 9.24
CA ALA A 35 -22.59 -19.10 10.47
C ALA A 35 -22.39 -18.21 11.71
N GLN A 36 -21.53 -17.19 11.63
CA GLN A 36 -21.29 -16.23 12.71
C GLN A 36 -22.56 -15.44 13.07
N TRP A 37 -23.26 -14.88 12.08
CA TRP A 37 -24.48 -14.13 12.32
C TRP A 37 -25.62 -15.02 12.83
N SER A 38 -25.70 -16.27 12.36
CA SER A 38 -26.69 -17.23 12.85
C SER A 38 -26.51 -17.53 14.35
N ARG A 39 -25.27 -17.60 14.84
CA ARG A 39 -24.96 -17.75 16.28
C ARG A 39 -25.38 -16.53 17.09
N PHE A 40 -25.19 -15.33 16.56
CA PHE A 40 -25.55 -14.09 17.24
C PHE A 40 -27.01 -13.69 17.08
N ARG A 41 -27.82 -14.43 16.33
CA ARG A 41 -29.23 -14.10 16.02
C ARG A 41 -30.08 -13.84 17.27
N ASN A 42 -29.83 -14.54 18.37
CA ASN A 42 -30.56 -14.40 19.64
C ASN A 42 -29.72 -13.71 20.74
N HIS A 43 -28.59 -13.07 20.39
CA HIS A 43 -27.72 -12.39 21.34
C HIS A 43 -28.36 -11.08 21.85
N PRO A 44 -28.30 -10.75 23.15
CA PRO A 44 -29.02 -9.61 23.74
C PRO A 44 -28.70 -8.25 23.10
N THR A 45 -27.43 -8.01 22.75
CA THR A 45 -26.98 -6.74 22.15
C THR A 45 -26.68 -6.81 20.66
N LYS A 46 -26.46 -8.02 20.10
CA LYS A 46 -26.00 -8.22 18.71
C LYS A 46 -27.06 -8.88 17.81
N GLY A 47 -28.17 -9.33 18.38
CA GLY A 47 -29.22 -10.06 17.67
C GLY A 47 -29.95 -9.24 16.60
N ILE A 48 -30.14 -7.95 16.82
CA ILE A 48 -30.80 -7.06 15.84
C ILE A 48 -29.91 -6.90 14.59
N GLN A 49 -28.63 -6.60 14.77
CA GLN A 49 -27.68 -6.44 13.68
C GLN A 49 -27.45 -7.77 12.92
N ALA A 50 -27.33 -8.88 13.64
CA ALA A 50 -27.19 -10.21 13.04
C ALA A 50 -28.40 -10.61 12.19
N LYS A 51 -29.64 -10.31 12.63
CA LYS A 51 -30.85 -10.53 11.83
C LYS A 51 -30.87 -9.68 10.55
N LYS A 52 -30.40 -8.42 10.62
CA LYS A 52 -30.27 -7.52 9.46
C LYS A 52 -29.28 -8.10 8.43
N PHE A 53 -28.09 -8.53 8.86
CA PHE A 53 -27.08 -9.10 7.97
C PHE A 53 -27.50 -10.44 7.33
N ILE A 54 -28.21 -11.30 8.07
CA ILE A 54 -28.80 -12.52 7.50
C ILE A 54 -29.82 -12.18 6.40
N GLY A 55 -30.60 -11.11 6.57
CA GLY A 55 -31.54 -10.63 5.56
C GLY A 55 -30.88 -10.19 4.24
N PHE A 56 -29.64 -9.69 4.31
CA PHE A 56 -28.88 -9.28 3.12
C PHE A 56 -28.16 -10.42 2.39
N LEU A 57 -28.09 -11.63 2.95
CA LEU A 57 -27.36 -12.75 2.33
C LEU A 57 -27.75 -13.05 0.87
N PRO A 58 -29.03 -13.00 0.45
CA PRO A 58 -29.40 -13.19 -0.95
C PRO A 58 -28.83 -12.09 -1.86
N GLU A 59 -28.82 -10.85 -1.37
CA GLU A 59 -28.30 -9.70 -2.11
C GLU A 59 -26.77 -9.68 -2.15
N ILE A 60 -26.11 -10.05 -1.05
CA ILE A 60 -24.66 -10.23 -0.96
C ILE A 60 -24.21 -11.29 -1.98
N ARG A 61 -24.87 -12.45 -2.03
CA ARG A 61 -24.56 -13.48 -3.02
C ARG A 61 -24.78 -12.98 -4.46
N ARG A 62 -25.86 -12.24 -4.71
CA ARG A 62 -26.14 -11.70 -6.05
C ARG A 62 -25.08 -10.71 -6.52
N ILE A 63 -24.63 -9.80 -5.66
CA ILE A 63 -23.66 -8.75 -6.00
C ILE A 63 -22.23 -9.31 -6.02
N MET A 64 -21.85 -10.12 -5.05
CA MET A 64 -20.47 -10.61 -4.91
C MET A 64 -20.15 -11.78 -5.87
N MET A 65 -21.14 -12.48 -6.42
CA MET A 65 -20.91 -13.54 -7.41
C MET A 65 -20.90 -13.03 -8.87
N ASP A 66 -21.36 -11.80 -9.12
CA ASP A 66 -21.32 -11.15 -10.43
C ASP A 66 -20.01 -10.34 -10.58
N PRO A 67 -19.16 -10.60 -11.59
CA PRO A 67 -17.87 -9.93 -11.75
C PRO A 67 -17.95 -8.39 -11.87
N GLU A 68 -18.96 -7.86 -12.53
CA GLU A 68 -19.06 -6.42 -12.81
C GLU A 68 -19.63 -5.68 -11.60
N LEU A 69 -20.67 -6.24 -10.96
CA LEU A 69 -21.22 -5.66 -9.73
C LEU A 69 -20.24 -5.75 -8.55
N ARG A 70 -19.43 -6.81 -8.50
CA ARG A 70 -18.36 -6.97 -7.52
C ARG A 70 -17.30 -5.89 -7.65
N LYS A 71 -16.82 -5.61 -8.87
CA LYS A 71 -15.83 -4.55 -9.12
C LYS A 71 -16.34 -3.18 -8.70
N GLU A 72 -17.62 -2.90 -8.93
CA GLU A 72 -18.21 -1.64 -8.51
C GLU A 72 -18.35 -1.54 -6.98
N GLU A 73 -18.78 -2.61 -6.31
CA GLU A 73 -18.84 -2.67 -4.84
C GLU A 73 -17.43 -2.56 -4.22
N ALA A 74 -16.41 -3.15 -4.86
CA ALA A 74 -15.01 -3.04 -4.45
C ALA A 74 -14.46 -1.62 -4.61
N ARG A 75 -14.79 -0.91 -5.70
CA ARG A 75 -14.44 0.51 -5.87
C ARG A 75 -15.04 1.36 -4.75
N HIS A 76 -16.31 1.14 -4.43
CA HIS A 76 -16.95 1.83 -3.31
C HIS A 76 -16.30 1.48 -1.96
N ALA A 77 -15.88 0.23 -1.75
CA ALA A 77 -15.15 -0.19 -0.56
C ALA A 77 -13.79 0.52 -0.46
N ALA A 78 -13.06 0.60 -1.57
CA ALA A 78 -11.78 1.29 -1.65
C ALA A 78 -11.93 2.79 -1.34
N ILE A 79 -12.97 3.45 -1.88
CA ILE A 79 -13.28 4.85 -1.59
C ILE A 79 -13.66 5.06 -0.11
N GLN A 80 -14.42 4.14 0.48
CA GLN A 80 -14.76 4.22 1.90
C GLN A 80 -13.54 3.95 2.81
N GLN A 81 -12.67 3.02 2.43
CA GLN A 81 -11.44 2.72 3.17
C GLN A 81 -10.43 3.86 3.03
N SER A 82 -10.31 4.48 1.85
CA SER A 82 -9.49 5.68 1.66
C SER A 82 -10.05 6.86 2.44
N ALA A 83 -11.38 7.07 2.47
CA ALA A 83 -12.01 8.11 3.28
C ALA A 83 -11.81 7.88 4.80
N LYS A 84 -11.95 6.64 5.28
CA LYS A 84 -11.63 6.25 6.68
C LYS A 84 -10.14 6.39 6.99
N ALA A 85 -9.26 6.19 6.02
CA ALA A 85 -7.82 6.43 6.16
C ALA A 85 -7.53 7.93 6.20
N GLU A 86 -8.17 8.74 5.35
CA GLU A 86 -8.06 10.20 5.33
C GLU A 86 -8.51 10.84 6.65
N GLU A 87 -9.55 10.31 7.31
CA GLU A 87 -9.95 10.76 8.66
C GLU A 87 -8.81 10.66 9.69
N LYS A 88 -7.95 9.65 9.59
CA LYS A 88 -6.77 9.49 10.48
C LYS A 88 -5.73 10.59 10.24
N PHE A 89 -5.64 11.10 9.01
CA PHE A 89 -4.66 12.11 8.61
C PHE A 89 -5.15 13.55 8.83
N VAL A 90 -6.41 13.80 9.21
CA VAL A 90 -6.92 15.15 9.50
C VAL A 90 -6.10 15.85 10.59
N SER A 91 -5.71 15.11 11.62
CA SER A 91 -4.87 15.64 12.71
C SER A 91 -3.42 15.88 12.26
N VAL A 92 -2.91 15.04 11.36
CA VAL A 92 -1.58 15.14 10.75
C VAL A 92 -1.50 16.38 9.87
N ASP A 93 -2.50 16.57 9.00
CA ASP A 93 -2.61 17.69 8.09
C ASP A 93 -2.67 19.03 8.80
N ARG A 94 -3.37 19.09 9.93
CA ARG A 94 -3.44 20.29 10.75
C ARG A 94 -2.08 20.64 11.34
N HIS A 95 -1.28 19.65 11.75
CA HIS A 95 0.06 19.91 12.26
C HIS A 95 1.04 20.24 11.13
N LEU A 96 0.91 19.58 9.98
CA LEU A 96 1.70 19.87 8.78
C LEU A 96 1.46 21.30 8.29
N SER A 97 0.21 21.76 8.20
CA SER A 97 -0.08 23.13 7.74
C SER A 97 0.54 24.21 8.64
N ILE A 98 0.62 23.96 9.95
CA ILE A 98 1.30 24.84 10.91
C ILE A 98 2.82 24.82 10.69
N GLN A 99 3.44 23.66 10.50
CA GLN A 99 4.89 23.59 10.30
C GLN A 99 5.31 24.15 8.93
N MET A 100 4.52 23.89 7.89
CA MET A 100 4.74 24.41 6.54
C MET A 100 4.59 25.93 6.44
N SER A 101 3.99 26.61 7.43
CA SER A 101 3.90 28.07 7.44
C SER A 101 5.26 28.75 7.56
N LYS A 102 6.30 28.01 8.00
CA LYS A 102 7.69 28.48 8.09
C LYS A 102 8.42 28.46 6.73
N GLY A 103 7.84 27.83 5.70
CA GLY A 103 8.41 27.74 4.35
C GLY A 103 9.30 26.53 4.09
N TYR A 104 9.71 25.77 5.11
CA TYR A 104 10.42 24.49 4.99
C TYR A 104 10.07 23.58 6.17
N ILE A 105 10.20 22.26 5.97
CA ILE A 105 10.11 21.26 7.04
C ILE A 105 11.45 20.54 7.11
N THR A 106 12.03 20.48 8.30
CA THR A 106 13.28 19.74 8.55
C THR A 106 13.03 18.25 8.75
N ASP A 107 14.00 17.39 8.43
CA ASP A 107 13.90 15.94 8.70
C ASP A 107 13.63 15.64 10.19
N GLU A 108 14.11 16.49 11.10
CA GLU A 108 13.81 16.38 12.53
C GLU A 108 12.33 16.64 12.86
N GLU A 109 11.67 17.56 12.14
CA GLU A 109 10.25 17.85 12.29
C GLU A 109 9.40 16.72 11.67
N VAL A 110 9.85 16.12 10.57
CA VAL A 110 9.23 14.92 9.98
C VAL A 110 9.27 13.75 10.98
N ALA A 111 10.43 13.48 11.58
CA ALA A 111 10.59 12.42 12.56
C ALA A 111 9.70 12.63 13.80
N LYS A 112 9.62 13.87 14.31
CA LYS A 112 8.74 14.23 15.44
C LYS A 112 7.26 14.09 15.09
N LEU A 113 6.84 14.43 13.88
CA LEU A 113 5.46 14.27 13.43
C LEU A 113 5.09 12.80 13.23
N ALA A 114 6.02 11.99 12.72
CA ALA A 114 5.88 10.54 12.61
C ALA A 114 5.69 9.90 14.00
N GLU A 115 6.53 10.31 14.97
CA GLU A 115 6.44 9.85 16.37
C GLU A 115 5.12 10.28 17.05
N LEU A 116 4.72 11.55 16.87
CA LEU A 116 3.51 12.11 17.48
C LEU A 116 2.23 11.39 17.01
N HIS A 117 2.18 11.00 15.74
CA HIS A 117 1.00 10.39 15.12
C HIS A 117 1.09 8.87 14.98
N GLY A 118 2.20 8.26 15.38
CA GLY A 118 2.42 6.81 15.27
C GLY A 118 2.45 6.30 13.82
N LEU A 119 2.95 7.14 12.90
CA LEU A 119 3.04 6.86 11.46
C LEU A 119 4.49 6.66 11.04
N ALA A 120 4.72 6.02 9.88
CA ALA A 120 6.07 5.93 9.33
C ALA A 120 6.50 7.31 8.79
N GLU A 121 7.79 7.63 8.85
CA GLU A 121 8.32 8.87 8.27
C GLU A 121 8.03 8.98 6.77
N LYS A 122 7.96 7.85 6.07
CA LYS A 122 7.56 7.79 4.66
C LYS A 122 6.15 8.34 4.45
N ASP A 123 5.19 7.93 5.27
CA ASP A 123 3.79 8.36 5.16
C ASP A 123 3.66 9.87 5.42
N ILE A 124 4.45 10.41 6.36
CA ILE A 124 4.53 11.85 6.62
C ILE A 124 5.14 12.59 5.43
N ARG A 125 6.22 12.08 4.83
CA ARG A 125 6.85 12.67 3.63
C ARG A 125 5.90 12.66 2.42
N ASP A 126 5.20 11.56 2.20
CA ASP A 126 4.19 11.45 1.14
C ASP A 126 3.06 12.46 1.37
N ARG A 127 2.65 12.66 2.63
CA ARG A 127 1.65 13.69 2.97
C ARG A 127 2.16 15.12 2.85
N ILE A 128 3.43 15.38 3.15
CA ILE A 128 4.08 16.67 2.91
C ILE A 128 4.04 16.98 1.41
N ALA A 129 4.46 16.05 0.55
CA ALA A 129 4.41 16.23 -0.89
C ALA A 129 2.99 16.54 -1.39
N HIS A 130 1.98 15.84 -0.85
CA HIS A 130 0.57 16.13 -1.16
C HIS A 130 0.15 17.54 -0.73
N LYS A 131 0.53 17.99 0.47
CA LYS A 131 0.21 19.33 0.97
C LYS A 131 0.96 20.44 0.23
N GLU A 132 2.19 20.17 -0.18
CA GLU A 132 2.94 21.07 -1.06
C GLU A 132 2.24 21.20 -2.41
N ALA A 133 1.78 20.10 -2.99
CA ALA A 133 0.99 20.12 -4.22
C ALA A 133 -0.32 20.92 -4.06
N GLU A 134 -1.06 20.77 -2.96
CA GLU A 134 -2.25 21.58 -2.66
C GLU A 134 -1.92 23.09 -2.56
N LYS A 135 -0.87 23.44 -1.82
CA LYS A 135 -0.43 24.84 -1.68
C LYS A 135 -0.03 25.44 -3.03
N PHE A 136 0.69 24.68 -3.84
CA PHE A 136 1.08 25.10 -5.17
C PHE A 136 -0.11 25.18 -6.14
N ALA A 137 -1.12 24.31 -6.01
CA ALA A 137 -2.34 24.40 -6.81
C ALA A 137 -3.13 25.69 -6.51
N GLU A 138 -3.18 26.12 -5.25
CA GLU A 138 -3.79 27.41 -4.88
C GLU A 138 -2.99 28.59 -5.44
N ILE A 139 -1.65 28.52 -5.42
CA ILE A 139 -0.78 29.51 -6.06
C ILE A 139 -1.02 29.55 -7.58
N ASP A 140 -1.10 28.40 -8.23
CA ASP A 140 -1.31 28.31 -9.69
C ASP A 140 -2.68 28.89 -10.08
N LYS A 141 -3.71 28.74 -9.23
CA LYS A 141 -5.02 29.38 -9.40
C LYS A 141 -4.92 30.91 -9.28
N GLN A 142 -4.19 31.41 -8.29
CA GLN A 142 -3.92 32.85 -8.12
C GLN A 142 -3.14 33.45 -9.29
N ILE A 143 -2.17 32.70 -9.82
CA ILE A 143 -1.44 33.07 -11.04
C ILE A 143 -2.40 33.12 -12.22
N GLY A 144 -3.28 32.12 -12.38
CA GLY A 144 -4.29 32.06 -13.44
C GLY A 144 -5.16 33.32 -13.49
N VAL A 145 -5.70 33.75 -12.34
CA VAL A 145 -6.48 34.99 -12.24
C VAL A 145 -5.70 36.21 -12.77
N ARG A 146 -4.44 36.35 -12.35
CA ARG A 146 -3.58 37.46 -12.78
C ARG A 146 -3.18 37.36 -14.25
N LEU A 147 -3.10 36.15 -14.80
CA LEU A 147 -2.81 35.88 -16.20
C LEU A 147 -3.98 36.26 -17.14
N ALA A 148 -5.21 36.42 -16.62
CA ALA A 148 -6.38 36.76 -17.44
C ALA A 148 -6.24 38.09 -18.19
N LYS A 149 -5.48 39.05 -17.62
CA LYS A 149 -5.13 40.33 -18.28
C LYS A 149 -4.11 40.19 -19.42
N GLY A 150 -3.52 39.01 -19.59
CA GLY A 150 -2.61 38.65 -20.68
C GLY A 150 -1.12 38.79 -20.36
N TYR A 151 -0.76 39.25 -19.16
CA TYR A 151 0.62 39.35 -18.65
C TYR A 151 0.59 39.37 -17.10
N VAL A 152 1.72 39.18 -16.43
CA VAL A 152 1.87 39.34 -14.97
C VAL A 152 2.99 40.35 -14.69
N THR A 153 2.84 41.26 -13.72
CA THR A 153 3.91 42.23 -13.40
C THR A 153 4.89 41.67 -12.38
N GLU A 154 6.15 42.12 -12.40
CA GLU A 154 7.16 41.72 -11.41
C GLU A 154 6.75 42.04 -9.96
N GLU A 155 5.99 43.11 -9.73
CA GLU A 155 5.43 43.39 -8.39
C GLU A 155 4.39 42.37 -7.95
N GLU A 156 3.57 41.86 -8.86
CA GLU A 156 2.58 40.82 -8.56
C GLU A 156 3.26 39.48 -8.25
N VAL A 157 4.35 39.17 -8.96
CA VAL A 157 5.19 38.00 -8.65
C VAL A 157 5.81 38.16 -7.25
N ALA A 158 6.32 39.35 -6.93
CA ALA A 158 6.91 39.64 -5.61
C ALA A 158 5.85 39.61 -4.48
N LYS A 159 4.63 40.11 -4.74
CA LYS A 159 3.51 40.03 -3.79
C LYS A 159 3.07 38.59 -3.54
N LEU A 160 2.93 37.77 -4.58
CA LEU A 160 2.61 36.34 -4.47
C LEU A 160 3.69 35.57 -3.70
N ALA A 161 4.96 35.84 -4.00
CA ALA A 161 6.11 35.25 -3.31
C ALA A 161 6.07 35.58 -1.81
N LYS A 162 5.83 36.85 -1.46
CA LYS A 162 5.73 37.31 -0.07
C LYS A 162 4.51 36.73 0.65
N MET A 163 3.37 36.63 -0.01
CA MET A 163 2.13 36.10 0.57
C MET A 163 2.26 34.62 0.94
N HIS A 164 2.94 33.83 0.12
CA HIS A 164 3.11 32.39 0.33
C HIS A 164 4.42 31.99 1.02
N GLY A 165 5.28 32.96 1.34
CA GLY A 165 6.59 32.73 1.96
C GLY A 165 7.55 31.94 1.05
N LEU A 166 7.50 32.20 -0.25
CA LEU A 166 8.29 31.51 -1.28
C LEU A 166 9.27 32.47 -1.95
N GLU A 167 10.33 31.94 -2.54
CA GLU A 167 11.26 32.71 -3.38
C GLU A 167 10.59 33.20 -4.67
N VAL A 168 10.91 34.43 -5.10
CA VAL A 168 10.34 35.06 -6.30
C VAL A 168 10.57 34.19 -7.56
N ASP A 169 11.72 33.52 -7.64
CA ASP A 169 12.06 32.62 -8.75
C ASP A 169 11.17 31.38 -8.83
N VAL A 170 10.64 30.90 -7.70
CA VAL A 170 9.74 29.73 -7.67
C VAL A 170 8.39 30.10 -8.29
N ILE A 171 7.86 31.28 -7.97
CA ILE A 171 6.64 31.81 -8.58
C ILE A 171 6.90 32.13 -10.06
N ARG A 172 8.04 32.74 -10.39
CA ARG A 172 8.41 33.08 -11.78
C ARG A 172 8.45 31.84 -12.69
N ARG A 173 8.98 30.72 -12.22
CA ARG A 173 9.00 29.45 -12.98
C ARG A 173 7.62 28.83 -13.19
N ARG A 174 6.63 29.21 -12.38
CA ARG A 174 5.24 28.72 -12.47
C ARG A 174 4.36 29.59 -13.36
N ILE A 175 4.77 30.81 -13.66
CA ILE A 175 4.05 31.69 -14.58
C ILE A 175 4.39 31.29 -16.02
N THR A 176 3.38 30.92 -16.79
CA THR A 176 3.51 30.52 -18.20
C THR A 176 3.29 31.65 -19.21
N GLY A 177 2.86 32.84 -18.76
CA GLY A 177 2.72 34.02 -19.62
C GLY A 177 3.79 35.11 -19.42
N PRO A 178 3.73 36.19 -20.21
CA PRO A 178 4.77 37.22 -20.21
C PRO A 178 4.82 37.98 -18.89
N VAL A 179 6.02 38.09 -18.30
CA VAL A 179 6.28 38.88 -17.08
C VAL A 179 6.89 40.22 -17.46
N VAL A 180 6.27 41.33 -17.02
CA VAL A 180 6.60 42.69 -17.45
C VAL A 180 7.10 43.54 -16.28
N LYS A 181 8.11 44.40 -16.51
CA LYS A 181 8.61 45.38 -15.53
C LYS A 181 7.76 46.66 -15.59
N GLU A 182 7.57 47.34 -14.46
CA GLU A 182 6.74 48.55 -14.39
C GLU A 182 7.12 49.62 -15.44
N GLY A 183 6.09 50.26 -16.02
CA GLY A 183 6.25 51.43 -16.88
C GLY A 183 6.31 51.13 -18.39
N GLU A 184 6.51 49.88 -18.80
CA GLU A 184 6.31 49.47 -20.19
C GLU A 184 4.87 49.01 -20.39
N SER A 185 4.10 49.72 -21.23
CA SER A 185 2.88 49.14 -21.78
C SER A 185 3.31 47.89 -22.57
N ALA A 186 3.00 46.71 -22.04
CA ALA A 186 3.11 45.50 -22.81
C ALA A 186 2.40 45.74 -24.16
N GLY A 187 3.06 45.39 -25.25
CA GLY A 187 2.40 45.27 -26.57
C GLY A 187 1.12 44.41 -26.47
N PRO A 188 0.35 44.32 -27.56
CA PRO A 188 -1.06 43.90 -27.53
C PRO A 188 -1.27 42.70 -26.61
N ALA A 189 -2.18 42.86 -25.64
CA ALA A 189 -2.55 41.86 -24.63
C ALA A 189 -2.47 40.45 -25.21
N GLY A 190 -1.73 39.54 -24.55
CA GLY A 190 -1.47 38.19 -25.05
C GLY A 190 -2.71 37.57 -25.69
N LYS A 191 -2.60 37.16 -26.95
CA LYS A 191 -3.74 36.66 -27.74
C LYS A 191 -4.28 35.40 -27.07
N SER A 192 -5.55 35.41 -26.66
CA SER A 192 -6.25 34.19 -26.26
C SER A 192 -6.48 33.31 -27.48
N LEU A 193 -6.67 32.01 -27.27
CA LEU A 193 -7.13 31.10 -28.33
C LEU A 193 -8.41 31.62 -29.00
N GLU A 194 -8.58 31.25 -30.28
CA GLU A 194 -9.85 31.49 -30.98
C GLU A 194 -11.00 30.86 -30.20
N SER A 195 -12.09 31.60 -30.04
CA SER A 195 -13.23 31.22 -29.18
C SER A 195 -13.85 29.87 -29.55
N THR A 196 -13.82 29.51 -30.84
CA THR A 196 -14.28 28.20 -31.34
C THR A 196 -13.39 27.05 -30.87
N ILE A 197 -12.07 27.24 -30.91
CA ILE A 197 -11.09 26.22 -30.47
C ILE A 197 -11.16 26.06 -28.95
N ALA A 198 -11.24 27.17 -28.21
CA ALA A 198 -11.37 27.15 -26.75
C ALA A 198 -12.64 26.42 -26.30
N ARG A 199 -13.79 26.74 -26.89
CA ARG A 199 -15.07 26.05 -26.60
C ARG A 199 -15.03 24.58 -26.96
N GLY A 200 -14.45 24.23 -28.12
CA GLY A 200 -14.28 22.84 -28.53
C GLY A 200 -13.44 22.02 -27.55
N ILE A 201 -12.41 22.62 -26.94
CA ILE A 201 -11.61 21.94 -25.90
C ILE A 201 -12.42 21.77 -24.62
N GLU A 202 -13.14 22.79 -24.16
CA GLU A 202 -14.00 22.73 -22.97
C GLU A 202 -15.08 21.65 -23.08
N ASP A 203 -15.79 21.60 -24.22
CA ASP A 203 -16.86 20.62 -24.45
C ASP A 203 -16.33 19.18 -24.44
N ASN A 204 -15.17 18.93 -25.07
CA ASN A 204 -14.57 17.59 -25.10
C ASN A 204 -13.96 17.20 -23.74
N LEU A 205 -13.43 18.15 -22.97
CA LEU A 205 -12.96 17.90 -21.60
C LEU A 205 -14.13 17.57 -20.67
N ALA A 206 -15.29 18.22 -20.83
CA ALA A 206 -16.50 17.93 -20.07
C ALA A 206 -17.03 16.51 -20.29
N VAL A 207 -16.92 15.97 -21.51
CA VAL A 207 -17.26 14.55 -21.82
C VAL A 207 -16.39 13.56 -21.01
N LEU A 208 -15.15 13.94 -20.71
CA LEU A 208 -14.21 13.13 -19.93
C LEU A 208 -14.25 13.43 -18.42
N GLY A 209 -14.98 14.46 -17.99
CA GLY A 209 -15.00 14.93 -16.61
C GLY A 209 -13.68 15.57 -16.15
N LEU A 210 -12.89 16.10 -17.08
CA LEU A 210 -11.58 16.69 -16.81
C LEU A 210 -11.65 18.23 -16.88
N ALA A 211 -10.80 18.93 -16.13
CA ALA A 211 -10.79 20.38 -16.04
C ALA A 211 -9.75 21.06 -16.96
N SER A 212 -8.77 20.31 -17.49
CA SER A 212 -7.72 20.89 -18.34
C SER A 212 -7.02 19.88 -19.26
N LEU A 213 -6.30 20.40 -20.27
CA LEU A 213 -5.41 19.58 -21.10
C LEU A 213 -4.20 19.03 -20.33
N TYR A 214 -3.79 19.68 -19.22
CA TYR A 214 -2.74 19.18 -18.33
C TYR A 214 -3.17 17.91 -17.61
N GLU A 215 -4.39 17.91 -17.09
CA GLU A 215 -5.01 16.76 -16.45
C GLU A 215 -5.22 15.61 -17.44
N PHE A 216 -5.63 15.91 -18.67
CA PHE A 216 -5.75 14.92 -19.76
C PHE A 216 -4.42 14.25 -20.12
N LEU A 217 -3.29 14.96 -20.00
CA LEU A 217 -1.95 14.42 -20.24
C LEU A 217 -1.29 13.82 -18.99
N GLU A 218 -1.96 13.86 -17.84
CA GLU A 218 -1.44 13.40 -16.53
C GLU A 218 -0.10 14.06 -16.18
N VAL A 219 -0.06 15.38 -16.30
CA VAL A 219 1.13 16.20 -16.01
C VAL A 219 0.77 17.44 -15.21
N GLU A 220 1.72 17.94 -14.43
CA GLU A 220 1.60 19.20 -13.70
C GLU A 220 1.59 20.42 -14.64
N HIS A 221 0.96 21.51 -14.20
CA HIS A 221 0.86 22.77 -14.95
C HIS A 221 2.22 23.42 -15.25
N ASN A 222 3.21 23.17 -14.40
CA ASN A 222 4.60 23.67 -14.54
C ASN A 222 5.45 22.82 -15.50
N ALA A 223 4.91 21.75 -16.09
CA ALA A 223 5.67 20.81 -16.90
C ALA A 223 6.39 21.53 -18.06
N SER A 224 7.61 21.08 -18.35
CA SER A 224 8.38 21.60 -19.48
C SER A 224 7.67 21.31 -20.81
N LEU A 225 7.79 22.21 -21.78
CA LEU A 225 7.22 22.05 -23.13
C LEU A 225 7.61 20.70 -23.77
N LYS A 226 8.86 20.27 -23.56
CA LYS A 226 9.38 18.98 -24.06
C LYS A 226 8.65 17.78 -23.44
N LEU A 227 8.30 17.86 -22.16
CA LEU A 227 7.54 16.81 -21.47
C LEU A 227 6.10 16.76 -21.98
N LEU A 228 5.45 17.92 -22.13
CA LEU A 228 4.10 18.05 -22.68
C LEU A 228 4.00 17.45 -24.09
N GLN A 229 4.96 17.74 -24.96
CA GLN A 229 5.03 17.18 -26.32
C GLN A 229 5.20 15.66 -26.31
N LYS A 230 6.10 15.14 -25.46
CA LYS A 230 6.32 13.69 -25.33
C LYS A 230 5.07 12.98 -24.81
N LYS A 231 4.39 13.55 -23.82
CA LYS A 231 3.16 12.99 -23.24
C LYS A 231 1.99 13.04 -24.22
N ALA A 232 1.83 14.13 -24.97
CA ALA A 232 0.84 14.23 -26.04
C ALA A 232 1.05 13.15 -27.13
N GLN A 233 2.31 12.92 -27.55
CA GLN A 233 2.64 11.86 -28.50
C GLN A 233 2.36 10.46 -27.93
N PHE A 234 2.71 10.21 -26.67
CA PHE A 234 2.44 8.94 -26.01
C PHE A 234 0.93 8.66 -25.96
N LYS A 235 0.13 9.62 -25.47
CA LYS A 235 -1.33 9.53 -25.39
C LYS A 235 -1.96 9.30 -26.78
N GLN A 236 -1.39 9.90 -27.83
CA GLN A 236 -1.80 9.65 -29.21
C GLN A 236 -1.63 8.18 -29.62
N THR A 237 -0.48 7.58 -29.30
CA THR A 237 -0.21 6.17 -29.62
C THR A 237 -1.10 5.22 -28.83
N GLU A 238 -1.47 5.57 -27.59
CA GLU A 238 -2.40 4.78 -26.78
C GLU A 238 -3.81 4.80 -27.36
N ILE A 239 -4.34 6.00 -27.64
CA ILE A 239 -5.69 6.16 -28.17
C ILE A 239 -5.82 5.54 -29.57
N SER A 240 -4.76 5.59 -30.40
CA SER A 240 -4.77 4.95 -31.73
C SER A 240 -4.88 3.41 -31.71
N LYS A 241 -4.54 2.77 -30.58
CA LYS A 241 -4.63 1.30 -30.43
C LYS A 241 -6.04 0.83 -30.05
N ILE A 242 -6.93 1.75 -29.65
CA ILE A 242 -8.28 1.42 -29.22
C ILE A 242 -9.18 1.26 -30.45
N SER A 243 -9.65 0.03 -30.71
CA SER A 243 -10.44 -0.27 -31.92
C SER A 243 -11.91 0.17 -31.84
N LYS A 244 -12.45 0.41 -30.64
CA LYS A 244 -13.86 0.81 -30.44
C LYS A 244 -13.95 2.33 -30.33
N LYS A 245 -14.66 2.97 -31.26
CA LYS A 245 -14.89 4.43 -31.25
C LYS A 245 -16.18 4.75 -30.51
N ASP A 246 -16.09 4.88 -29.19
CA ASP A 246 -17.15 5.46 -28.38
C ASP A 246 -16.96 6.99 -28.22
N ALA A 247 -17.89 7.64 -27.51
CA ALA A 247 -17.86 9.08 -27.28
C ALA A 247 -16.57 9.53 -26.56
N ILE A 248 -16.06 8.70 -25.65
CA ILE A 248 -14.85 8.94 -24.86
C ILE A 248 -13.62 8.90 -25.76
N VAL A 249 -13.48 7.87 -26.60
CA VAL A 249 -12.35 7.72 -27.54
C VAL A 249 -12.37 8.83 -28.59
N THR A 250 -13.55 9.27 -29.02
CA THR A 250 -13.70 10.37 -29.98
C THR A 250 -13.27 11.71 -29.36
N ALA A 251 -13.76 12.04 -28.17
CA ALA A 251 -13.35 13.23 -27.43
C ALA A 251 -11.85 13.22 -27.13
N SER A 252 -11.31 12.06 -26.72
CA SER A 252 -9.88 11.88 -26.44
C SER A 252 -9.01 12.04 -27.69
N THR A 253 -9.47 11.58 -28.86
CA THR A 253 -8.74 11.74 -30.13
C THR A 253 -8.66 13.22 -30.53
N ILE A 254 -9.76 13.97 -30.36
CA ILE A 254 -9.82 15.41 -30.64
C ILE A 254 -8.92 16.18 -29.67
N LEU A 255 -8.98 15.86 -28.38
CA LEU A 255 -8.16 16.50 -27.35
C LEU A 255 -6.66 16.27 -27.54
N VAL A 256 -6.22 15.06 -27.91
CA VAL A 256 -4.80 14.82 -28.26
C VAL A 256 -4.37 15.68 -29.45
N GLY A 257 -5.21 15.82 -30.47
CA GLY A 257 -4.93 16.71 -31.60
C GLY A 257 -4.72 18.16 -31.16
N HIS A 258 -5.57 18.65 -30.26
CA HIS A 258 -5.42 19.96 -29.65
C HIS A 258 -4.17 20.07 -28.76
N CYS A 259 -3.83 19.05 -27.96
CA CYS A 259 -2.59 19.03 -27.17
C CYS A 259 -1.35 19.18 -28.06
N ILE A 260 -1.29 18.48 -29.19
CA ILE A 260 -0.15 18.55 -30.12
C ILE A 260 -0.05 19.94 -30.77
N ALA A 261 -1.20 20.55 -31.11
CA ALA A 261 -1.24 21.89 -31.69
C ALA A 261 -0.89 22.99 -30.68
N ILE A 262 -1.44 22.91 -29.47
CA ILE A 262 -1.30 23.93 -28.40
C ILE A 262 0.06 23.85 -27.72
N PHE A 263 0.61 22.66 -27.48
CA PHE A 263 1.93 22.50 -26.85
C PHE A 263 3.08 22.46 -27.88
N LYS A 264 2.86 23.04 -29.06
CA LYS A 264 3.89 23.17 -30.09
C LYS A 264 4.91 24.25 -29.76
N THR A 265 4.47 25.41 -29.26
CA THR A 265 5.33 26.52 -28.86
C THR A 265 4.92 27.08 -27.49
N GLU A 266 5.82 27.80 -26.83
CA GLU A 266 5.51 28.47 -25.55
C GLU A 266 4.44 29.56 -25.74
N GLU A 267 4.39 30.18 -26.92
CA GLU A 267 3.39 31.18 -27.28
C GLU A 267 1.98 30.57 -27.37
N SER A 268 1.82 29.43 -28.04
CA SER A 268 0.52 28.76 -28.14
C SER A 268 0.05 28.16 -26.81
N ARG A 269 1.00 27.71 -25.96
CA ARG A 269 0.73 27.32 -24.57
C ARG A 269 0.20 28.51 -23.76
N SER A 270 0.88 29.65 -23.83
CA SER A 270 0.48 30.88 -23.14
C SER A 270 -0.91 31.36 -23.59
N SER A 271 -1.22 31.28 -24.89
CA SER A 271 -2.57 31.57 -25.41
C SER A 271 -3.67 30.67 -24.85
N TYR A 272 -3.37 29.38 -24.61
CA TYR A 272 -4.30 28.44 -23.96
C TYR A 272 -4.50 28.79 -22.48
N ASP A 273 -3.41 29.05 -21.76
CA ASP A 273 -3.45 29.39 -20.33
C ASP A 273 -4.21 30.70 -20.09
N ILE A 274 -4.00 31.72 -20.93
CA ILE A 274 -4.77 32.98 -20.90
C ILE A 274 -6.25 32.73 -21.21
N SER A 275 -6.56 31.88 -22.18
CA SER A 275 -7.95 31.54 -22.53
C SER A 275 -8.67 30.83 -21.39
N ARG A 276 -7.98 29.90 -20.72
CA ARG A 276 -8.51 29.17 -19.56
C ARG A 276 -8.73 30.11 -18.37
N ALA A 277 -7.74 30.96 -18.07
CA ALA A 277 -7.84 31.98 -17.03
C ALA A 277 -9.06 32.89 -17.22
N ARG A 278 -9.28 33.38 -18.44
CA ARG A 278 -10.46 34.20 -18.78
C ARG A 278 -11.76 33.41 -18.67
N SER A 279 -11.77 32.14 -19.04
CA SER A 279 -12.97 31.30 -18.92
C SER A 279 -13.36 31.05 -17.47
N GLN A 280 -12.38 30.85 -16.58
CA GLN A 280 -12.61 30.67 -15.14
C GLN A 280 -13.19 31.91 -14.44
N LEU A 281 -12.95 33.10 -14.98
CA LEU A 281 -13.50 34.35 -14.43
C LEU A 281 -14.90 34.70 -14.95
N LYS A 282 -15.43 33.99 -15.97
CA LYS A 282 -16.77 34.27 -16.54
C LYS A 282 -17.89 34.17 -15.50
N ASP A 283 -17.79 33.25 -14.54
CA ASP A 283 -18.79 33.11 -13.47
C ASP A 283 -18.75 34.32 -12.52
N LEU A 284 -17.56 34.85 -12.23
CA LEU A 284 -17.39 36.08 -11.46
C LEU A 284 -17.88 37.31 -12.25
N ASP A 285 -17.60 37.35 -13.55
CA ASP A 285 -18.10 38.39 -14.45
C ASP A 285 -19.64 38.37 -14.48
N ASN A 286 -20.26 37.19 -14.59
CA ASN A 286 -21.71 37.02 -14.53
C ASN A 286 -22.29 37.48 -13.18
N ASP A 287 -21.62 37.18 -12.06
CA ASP A 287 -22.03 37.64 -10.73
C ASP A 287 -21.97 39.17 -10.62
N ILE A 288 -20.91 39.80 -11.16
CA ILE A 288 -20.77 41.26 -11.23
C ILE A 288 -21.87 41.85 -12.14
N GLU A 289 -22.18 41.19 -13.25
CA GLU A 289 -23.24 41.62 -14.16
C GLU A 289 -24.63 41.55 -13.52
N ILE A 290 -24.92 40.49 -12.76
CA ILE A 290 -26.16 40.36 -11.98
C ILE A 290 -26.24 41.46 -10.91
N ALA A 291 -25.14 41.72 -10.21
CA ALA A 291 -25.09 42.74 -9.16
C ALA A 291 -25.20 44.18 -9.69
N GLY A 292 -24.75 44.42 -10.92
CA GLY A 292 -24.79 45.71 -11.62
C GLY A 292 -25.85 45.80 -12.72
N MET A 293 -26.87 44.95 -12.71
CA MET A 293 -27.91 44.85 -13.76
C MET A 293 -28.59 46.19 -14.11
N ASP A 294 -28.66 47.14 -13.18
CA ASP A 294 -29.23 48.48 -13.36
C ASP A 294 -28.19 49.56 -13.72
N GLY A 295 -26.95 49.16 -14.03
CA GLY A 295 -25.83 50.05 -14.37
C GLY A 295 -25.21 50.75 -13.16
N THR A 296 -25.64 50.43 -11.93
CA THR A 296 -25.08 50.99 -10.69
C THR A 296 -24.71 49.87 -9.72
N LEU A 297 -23.44 49.79 -9.32
CA LEU A 297 -22.98 48.82 -8.33
C LEU A 297 -23.22 49.36 -6.91
N ARG A 298 -24.28 48.88 -6.26
CA ARG A 298 -24.60 49.24 -4.86
C ARG A 298 -23.56 48.68 -3.88
N SER A 299 -23.19 49.48 -2.87
CA SER A 299 -22.20 49.10 -1.84
C SER A 299 -22.55 47.82 -1.06
N GLU A 300 -23.82 47.45 -1.00
CA GLU A 300 -24.34 46.26 -0.31
C GLU A 300 -23.91 44.96 -1.02
N TYR A 301 -23.82 44.98 -2.35
CA TYR A 301 -23.35 43.83 -3.13
C TYR A 301 -21.82 43.70 -3.13
N MET A 302 -21.10 44.78 -2.78
CA MET A 302 -19.63 44.79 -2.79
C MET A 302 -19.05 43.69 -1.88
N LYS A 303 -19.60 43.52 -0.68
CA LYS A 303 -19.14 42.47 0.24
C LYS A 303 -19.40 41.06 -0.30
N THR A 304 -20.52 40.87 -0.99
CA THR A 304 -20.89 39.58 -1.62
C THR A 304 -20.01 39.29 -2.83
N LEU A 305 -19.70 40.30 -3.64
CA LEU A 305 -18.80 40.18 -4.79
C LEU A 305 -17.37 39.92 -4.38
N ILE A 306 -16.87 40.58 -3.32
CA ILE A 306 -15.57 40.25 -2.71
C ILE A 306 -15.57 38.80 -2.22
N SER A 307 -16.66 38.34 -1.62
CA SER A 307 -16.78 36.94 -1.17
C SER A 307 -16.85 35.95 -2.35
N SER A 308 -17.46 36.33 -3.48
CA SER A 308 -17.46 35.52 -4.70
C SER A 308 -16.07 35.49 -5.34
N ALA A 309 -15.41 36.64 -5.45
CA ALA A 309 -14.04 36.78 -5.93
C ALA A 309 -13.03 35.97 -5.09
N ALA A 310 -13.23 35.88 -3.78
CA ALA A 310 -12.44 35.03 -2.90
C ALA A 310 -12.54 33.53 -3.26
N ARG A 311 -13.67 33.06 -3.82
CA ARG A 311 -13.79 31.68 -4.32
C ARG A 311 -12.87 31.40 -5.50
N PHE A 312 -12.44 32.44 -6.22
CA PHE A 312 -11.48 32.36 -7.31
C PHE A 312 -10.03 32.60 -6.84
N GLY A 313 -9.79 32.78 -5.54
CA GLY A 313 -8.46 32.94 -4.94
C GLY A 313 -7.96 34.38 -4.87
N MET A 314 -8.82 35.38 -5.12
CA MET A 314 -8.49 36.80 -4.96
C MET A 314 -8.52 37.21 -3.48
N ASP A 315 -7.57 38.06 -3.06
CA ASP A 315 -7.67 38.75 -1.78
C ASP A 315 -8.63 39.95 -1.85
N GLU A 316 -8.90 40.60 -0.72
CA GLU A 316 -9.88 41.70 -0.63
C GLU A 316 -9.49 42.93 -1.48
N GLU A 317 -8.20 43.27 -1.54
CA GLU A 317 -7.70 44.41 -2.32
C GLU A 317 -7.72 44.11 -3.82
N GLU A 318 -7.40 42.88 -4.20
CA GLU A 318 -7.38 42.38 -5.57
C GLU A 318 -8.79 42.22 -6.14
N ALA A 319 -9.72 41.69 -5.34
CA ALA A 319 -11.13 41.61 -5.70
C ALA A 319 -11.71 43.00 -5.97
N LEU A 320 -11.40 43.98 -5.11
CA LEU A 320 -11.83 45.37 -5.29
C LEU A 320 -11.24 45.98 -6.57
N ALA A 321 -9.95 45.79 -6.83
CA ALA A 321 -9.31 46.29 -8.04
C ALA A 321 -9.91 45.70 -9.31
N TYR A 322 -10.16 44.39 -9.34
CA TYR A 322 -10.79 43.71 -10.47
C TYR A 322 -12.22 44.20 -10.72
N ILE A 323 -13.05 44.26 -9.67
CA ILE A 323 -14.43 44.75 -9.76
C ILE A 323 -14.46 46.20 -10.24
N HIS A 324 -13.59 47.07 -9.69
CA HIS A 324 -13.49 48.47 -10.09
C HIS A 324 -13.07 48.63 -11.56
N GLN A 325 -12.12 47.81 -12.04
CA GLN A 325 -11.72 47.81 -13.44
C GLN A 325 -12.86 47.36 -14.35
N TYR A 326 -13.56 46.27 -13.99
CA TYR A 326 -14.67 45.72 -14.76
C TYR A 326 -15.84 46.72 -14.88
N VAL A 327 -16.21 47.35 -13.77
CA VAL A 327 -17.25 48.40 -13.70
C VAL A 327 -16.86 49.61 -14.57
N LYS A 328 -15.58 50.01 -14.56
CA LYS A 328 -15.07 51.12 -15.36
C LYS A 328 -15.09 50.82 -16.87
N GLU A 329 -14.73 49.59 -17.27
CA GLU A 329 -14.79 49.15 -18.68
C GLU A 329 -16.23 49.09 -19.21
N LYS A 330 -17.21 48.77 -18.34
CA LYS A 330 -18.65 48.76 -18.65
C LYS A 330 -19.33 50.13 -18.51
N GLY A 331 -18.65 51.14 -17.96
CA GLY A 331 -19.18 52.49 -17.77
C GLY A 331 -20.21 52.63 -16.65
N TRP A 332 -20.16 51.76 -15.65
CA TRP A 332 -21.09 51.73 -14.51
C TRP A 332 -20.62 52.61 -13.34
N THR A 333 -21.55 53.01 -12.45
CA THR A 333 -21.25 53.87 -11.29
C THR A 333 -21.24 53.07 -9.98
N ILE A 334 -20.32 53.36 -9.06
CA ILE A 334 -20.26 52.70 -7.72
C ILE A 334 -20.82 53.65 -6.66
N GLU A 335 -21.84 53.21 -5.92
CA GLU A 335 -22.47 54.03 -4.88
C GLU A 335 -21.58 54.09 -3.62
N GLY A 336 -20.96 55.26 -3.33
CA GLY A 336 -20.16 55.43 -2.11
C GLY A 336 -19.17 56.60 -2.08
N GLU A 337 -18.75 57.13 -3.23
CA GLU A 337 -17.77 58.23 -3.27
C GLU A 337 -18.31 59.58 -2.78
N GLU A 338 -19.63 59.82 -2.79
CA GLU A 338 -20.21 61.10 -2.35
C GLU A 338 -20.28 61.30 -0.82
N LYS A 339 -20.24 60.23 -0.01
CA LYS A 339 -20.49 60.31 1.45
C LYS A 339 -19.25 60.54 2.31
N LYS A 340 -18.02 60.30 1.81
CA LYS A 340 -16.77 60.65 2.52
C LYS A 340 -16.51 62.16 2.52
N ALA A 341 -16.85 62.86 1.44
CA ALA A 341 -16.66 64.31 1.33
C ALA A 341 -17.60 65.11 2.27
N LYS A 342 -18.84 64.65 2.49
CA LYS A 342 -19.81 65.33 3.38
C LYS A 342 -19.52 65.12 4.87
N ARG A 343 -18.94 64.00 5.29
CA ARG A 343 -18.54 63.74 6.69
C ARG A 343 -17.32 64.58 7.13
N ALA A 344 -16.40 64.89 6.21
CA ALA A 344 -15.23 65.73 6.49
C ALA A 344 -15.55 67.24 6.57
N ALA A 345 -16.68 67.68 6.00
CA ALA A 345 -17.18 69.05 6.13
C ALA A 345 -17.94 69.28 7.45
N LEU A 346 -18.70 68.28 7.92
CA LEU A 346 -19.50 68.38 9.16
C LEU A 346 -18.65 68.37 10.45
N ALA A 347 -17.44 67.81 10.40
CA ALA A 347 -16.54 67.71 11.56
C ALA A 347 -15.80 69.02 11.90
N ARG A 348 -15.87 70.05 11.04
CA ARG A 348 -15.18 71.34 11.26
C ARG A 348 -15.98 72.37 12.06
N ASP A 349 -17.30 72.27 12.11
CA ASP A 349 -18.16 73.28 12.75
C ASP A 349 -18.62 72.95 14.18
N LEU A 350 -18.31 71.76 14.73
CA LEU A 350 -18.73 71.36 16.07
C LEU A 350 -17.78 71.74 17.22
N LYS A 351 -16.71 72.50 16.94
CA LYS A 351 -15.72 72.92 17.97
C LYS A 351 -16.01 74.27 18.65
N LYS A 352 -17.18 74.90 18.42
CA LYS A 352 -17.46 76.28 18.89
C LYS A 352 -18.50 76.47 20.00
N TYR A 353 -19.12 75.42 20.54
CA TYR A 353 -20.09 75.60 21.64
C TYR A 353 -19.94 74.55 22.74
N ALA A 354 -19.11 74.87 23.74
CA ALA A 354 -19.12 74.17 25.03
C ALA A 354 -18.65 75.10 26.15
N ILE A 355 -19.38 76.18 26.39
CA ILE A 355 -19.34 76.87 27.68
C ILE A 355 -20.78 77.27 28.03
N LEU A 356 -21.36 76.62 29.04
CA LEU A 356 -22.05 77.22 30.20
C LEU A 356 -23.07 76.25 30.82
N GLY A 357 -22.89 75.97 32.12
CA GLY A 357 -23.98 75.60 33.05
C GLY A 357 -23.90 74.20 33.66
N GLY A 358 -23.45 74.09 34.92
CA GLY A 358 -23.67 72.87 35.71
C GLY A 358 -22.76 72.54 36.89
N ILE A 359 -21.97 73.47 37.42
CA ILE A 359 -20.98 73.19 38.50
C ILE A 359 -21.64 72.69 39.81
N GLY A 360 -22.94 72.93 40.03
CA GLY A 360 -23.66 72.48 41.23
C GLY A 360 -24.09 71.01 41.23
N LEU A 361 -24.42 70.42 40.07
CA LEU A 361 -24.91 69.03 40.00
C LEU A 361 -23.76 68.01 40.06
N VAL A 362 -22.59 68.37 39.52
CA VAL A 362 -21.40 67.53 39.49
C VAL A 362 -20.81 67.30 40.89
N LEU A 363 -20.84 68.31 41.77
CA LEU A 363 -20.32 68.18 43.14
C LEU A 363 -21.20 67.28 44.03
N VAL A 364 -22.52 67.32 43.86
CA VAL A 364 -23.45 66.43 44.60
C VAL A 364 -23.35 65.00 44.06
N LEU A 365 -23.26 64.82 42.74
CA LEU A 365 -23.02 63.49 42.15
C LEU A 365 -21.67 62.92 42.58
N ALA A 366 -20.62 63.74 42.63
CA ALA A 366 -19.29 63.35 43.08
C ALA A 366 -19.29 62.95 44.57
N ALA A 367 -20.03 63.66 45.43
CA ALA A 367 -20.16 63.32 46.84
C ALA A 367 -20.94 62.00 47.07
N VAL A 368 -22.01 61.77 46.31
CA VAL A 368 -22.77 60.50 46.35
C VAL A 368 -21.94 59.33 45.80
N ILE A 369 -21.20 59.55 44.71
CA ILE A 369 -20.28 58.55 44.16
C ILE A 369 -19.14 58.27 45.15
N ALA A 370 -18.58 59.29 45.82
CA ALA A 370 -17.56 59.12 46.84
C ALA A 370 -18.09 58.32 48.05
N LEU A 371 -19.32 58.58 48.49
CA LEU A 371 -19.96 57.81 49.57
C LEU A 371 -20.23 56.36 49.16
N LEU A 372 -20.69 56.11 47.93
CA LEU A 372 -20.88 54.75 47.40
C LEU A 372 -19.54 54.01 47.23
N MET A 373 -18.48 54.70 46.81
CA MET A 373 -17.12 54.14 46.73
C MET A 373 -16.57 53.81 48.13
N PHE A 374 -16.81 54.67 49.13
CA PHE A 374 -16.41 54.44 50.52
C PHE A 374 -17.13 53.23 51.14
N LEU A 375 -18.44 53.10 50.92
CA LEU A 375 -19.22 51.93 51.38
C LEU A 375 -18.79 50.64 50.67
N LYS A 376 -18.46 50.70 49.37
CA LYS A 376 -17.93 49.55 48.62
C LYS A 376 -16.53 49.14 49.12
N ALA A 377 -15.66 50.11 49.44
CA ALA A 377 -14.32 49.84 49.97
C ALA A 377 -14.37 49.14 51.34
N ASN A 378 -15.19 49.63 52.27
CA ASN A 378 -15.37 49.00 53.59
C ASN A 378 -15.95 47.58 53.50
N ARG A 379 -16.84 47.33 52.53
CA ARG A 379 -17.40 45.99 52.31
C ARG A 379 -16.33 45.01 51.80
N LEU A 380 -15.52 45.42 50.82
CA LEU A 380 -14.45 44.60 50.26
C LEU A 380 -13.35 44.28 51.28
N GLU A 381 -13.03 45.23 52.16
CA GLU A 381 -12.07 45.03 53.27
C GLU A 381 -12.58 44.02 54.30
N LYS A 382 -13.88 44.07 54.63
CA LYS A 382 -14.51 43.10 55.52
C LYS A 382 -14.56 41.69 54.92
N GLU A 383 -14.87 41.59 53.62
CA GLU A 383 -14.87 40.32 52.88
C GLU A 383 -13.45 39.71 52.79
N TYR A 384 -12.41 40.53 52.58
CA TYR A 384 -11.01 40.09 52.63
C TYR A 384 -10.58 39.57 54.01
N ASN A 385 -10.85 40.33 55.07
CA ASN A 385 -10.45 39.95 56.43
C ASN A 385 -11.13 38.65 56.86
N THR A 386 -12.40 38.45 56.50
CA THR A 386 -13.13 37.20 56.76
C THR A 386 -12.50 36.02 56.01
N ALA A 387 -12.09 36.22 54.75
CA ALA A 387 -11.45 35.18 53.95
C ALA A 387 -10.04 34.80 54.46
N ILE A 388 -9.25 35.77 54.93
CA ILE A 388 -7.93 35.55 55.54
C ILE A 388 -8.07 34.83 56.89
N GLU A 389 -9.04 35.21 57.72
CA GLU A 389 -9.31 34.52 59.00
C GLU A 389 -9.76 33.08 58.77
N ALA A 390 -10.62 32.84 57.78
CA ALA A 390 -11.03 31.50 57.38
C ALA A 390 -9.86 30.67 56.83
N ALA A 391 -8.95 31.29 56.06
CA ALA A 391 -7.74 30.63 55.58
C ALA A 391 -6.77 30.30 56.73
N HIS A 392 -6.54 31.22 57.67
CA HIS A 392 -5.66 30.99 58.82
C HIS A 392 -6.24 30.00 59.86
N ALA A 393 -7.56 29.83 59.91
CA ALA A 393 -8.21 28.82 60.75
C ALA A 393 -7.97 27.38 60.28
N GLU A 394 -7.59 27.17 59.01
CA GLU A 394 -7.32 25.86 58.45
C GLU A 394 -5.91 25.36 58.79
N LYS A 395 -5.79 24.08 59.16
CA LYS A 395 -4.52 23.46 59.62
C LYS A 395 -3.60 23.01 58.49
N SER A 396 -4.14 22.76 57.29
CA SER A 396 -3.37 22.25 56.14
C SER A 396 -3.12 23.38 55.13
N PRO A 397 -1.87 23.60 54.69
CA PRO A 397 -1.54 24.63 53.70
C PRO A 397 -2.38 24.51 52.41
N GLU A 398 -2.74 23.29 52.00
CA GLU A 398 -3.59 23.04 50.83
C GLU A 398 -5.01 23.57 51.02
N LYS A 399 -5.57 23.42 52.23
CA LYS A 399 -6.89 23.97 52.59
C LYS A 399 -6.84 25.49 52.70
N GLN A 400 -5.77 26.05 53.27
CA GLN A 400 -5.55 27.51 53.30
C GLN A 400 -5.52 28.08 51.87
N LEU A 401 -4.78 27.42 50.97
CA LEU A 401 -4.70 27.79 49.56
C LEU A 401 -6.05 27.72 48.85
N ALA A 402 -6.87 26.71 49.15
CA ALA A 402 -8.20 26.54 48.56
C ALA A 402 -9.17 27.68 48.95
N VAL A 403 -9.17 28.06 50.23
CA VAL A 403 -10.00 29.17 50.74
C VAL A 403 -9.60 30.50 50.10
N LEU A 404 -8.30 30.79 50.00
CA LEU A 404 -7.81 32.02 49.37
C LEU A 404 -8.07 32.06 47.86
N LYS A 405 -7.91 30.94 47.14
CA LYS A 405 -8.26 30.86 45.70
C LYS A 405 -9.75 31.06 45.46
N GLN A 406 -10.60 30.51 46.32
CA GLN A 406 -12.05 30.70 46.24
C GLN A 406 -12.43 32.17 46.43
N TYR A 407 -11.78 32.87 47.36
CA TYR A 407 -11.94 34.31 47.55
C TYR A 407 -11.51 35.12 46.31
N VAL A 408 -10.31 34.87 45.77
CA VAL A 408 -9.81 35.60 44.58
C VAL A 408 -10.71 35.41 43.37
N ASN A 409 -11.23 34.19 43.14
CA ASN A 409 -12.13 33.90 42.03
C ASN A 409 -13.52 34.58 42.19
N ALA A 410 -13.98 34.79 43.43
CA ALA A 410 -15.29 35.38 43.70
C ALA A 410 -15.28 36.92 43.72
N ALA A 411 -14.15 37.56 44.07
CA ALA A 411 -14.09 38.98 44.42
C ALA A 411 -13.72 39.95 43.27
N GLY A 412 -13.32 39.46 42.08
CA GLY A 412 -12.87 40.29 40.95
C GLY A 412 -11.57 41.07 41.22
N GLU A 413 -10.99 41.78 40.24
CA GLU A 413 -9.73 42.50 40.44
C GLU A 413 -9.85 43.68 41.41
N ASN A 414 -9.16 43.61 42.55
CA ASN A 414 -9.04 44.70 43.52
C ASN A 414 -7.74 44.60 44.36
N LYS A 415 -7.46 45.60 45.20
CA LYS A 415 -6.25 45.65 46.05
C LYS A 415 -6.14 44.47 47.03
N HIS A 416 -7.26 43.92 47.47
CA HIS A 416 -7.29 42.80 48.42
C HIS A 416 -7.11 41.45 47.72
N THR A 417 -7.59 41.28 46.48
CA THR A 417 -7.27 40.09 45.67
C THR A 417 -5.81 40.07 45.23
N GLN A 418 -5.16 41.23 45.07
CA GLN A 418 -3.70 41.31 44.84
C GLN A 418 -2.91 40.78 46.04
N LYS A 419 -3.25 41.22 47.26
CA LYS A 419 -2.62 40.73 48.50
C LYS A 419 -2.89 39.24 48.74
N ALA A 420 -4.13 38.80 48.54
CA ALA A 420 -4.47 37.37 48.57
C ALA A 420 -3.67 36.58 47.52
N GLY A 421 -3.43 37.16 46.34
CA GLY A 421 -2.58 36.59 45.29
C GLY A 421 -1.13 36.41 45.72
N GLU A 422 -0.55 37.38 46.44
CA GLU A 422 0.81 37.29 47.01
C GLU A 422 0.91 36.16 48.05
N GLU A 423 -0.08 36.03 48.94
CA GLU A 423 -0.12 34.92 49.91
C GLU A 423 -0.35 33.56 49.24
N ILE A 424 -1.22 33.49 48.22
CA ILE A 424 -1.42 32.29 47.39
C ILE A 424 -0.10 31.87 46.75
N ALA A 425 0.69 32.81 46.24
CA ALA A 425 2.00 32.52 45.65
C ALA A 425 2.97 31.98 46.72
N ALA A 426 3.04 32.62 47.89
CA ALA A 426 3.91 32.19 48.99
C ALA A 426 3.53 30.80 49.55
N LEU A 427 2.24 30.51 49.70
CA LEU A 427 1.72 29.20 50.12
C LEU A 427 1.98 28.12 49.07
N SER A 428 1.79 28.44 47.79
CA SER A 428 2.04 27.51 46.69
C SER A 428 3.50 27.05 46.66
N VAL A 429 4.46 27.96 46.87
CA VAL A 429 5.89 27.63 46.94
C VAL A 429 6.22 26.71 48.13
N ARG A 430 5.60 26.92 49.30
CA ARG A 430 5.82 26.05 50.47
C ARG A 430 5.28 24.64 50.25
N ILE A 431 4.09 24.52 49.67
CA ILE A 431 3.46 23.24 49.34
C ILE A 431 4.30 22.49 48.30
N GLU A 432 4.75 23.19 47.25
CA GLU A 432 5.63 22.62 46.23
C GLU A 432 6.93 22.10 46.84
N LYS A 433 7.59 22.89 47.70
CA LYS A 433 8.83 22.49 48.37
C LYS A 433 8.65 21.25 49.25
N ALA A 434 7.61 21.21 50.08
CA ALA A 434 7.34 20.06 50.94
C ALA A 434 7.06 18.79 50.11
N ALA A 435 6.30 18.92 49.02
CA ALA A 435 6.03 17.81 48.11
C ALA A 435 7.30 17.34 47.38
N PHE A 436 8.21 18.26 47.03
CA PHE A 436 9.50 17.92 46.43
C PHE A 436 10.39 17.16 47.42
N ASP A 437 10.50 17.62 48.67
CA ASP A 437 11.31 16.97 49.70
C ASP A 437 10.80 15.55 50.01
N GLU A 438 9.47 15.35 50.04
CA GLU A 438 8.87 14.03 50.21
C GLU A 438 9.14 13.11 49.00
N ALA A 439 8.94 13.64 47.78
CA ALA A 439 9.24 12.90 46.56
C ALA A 439 10.73 12.50 46.51
N LYS A 440 11.63 13.41 46.90
CA LYS A 440 13.08 13.17 46.95
C LYS A 440 13.43 12.09 47.96
N LYS A 441 12.87 12.15 49.17
CA LYS A 441 13.06 11.11 50.18
C LYS A 441 12.60 9.73 49.69
N SER A 442 11.48 9.68 48.97
CA SER A 442 11.02 8.44 48.35
C SER A 442 11.97 7.95 47.25
N ALA A 443 12.46 8.85 46.40
CA ALA A 443 13.42 8.54 45.35
C ALA A 443 14.75 8.01 45.91
N ASP A 444 15.27 8.62 46.98
CA ASP A 444 16.50 8.20 47.66
C ASP A 444 16.35 6.79 48.26
N ALA A 445 15.18 6.46 48.82
CA ALA A 445 14.88 5.13 49.35
C ALA A 445 14.89 4.04 48.26
N PHE A 446 14.37 4.33 47.07
CA PHE A 446 14.43 3.42 45.92
C PHE A 446 15.85 3.33 45.34
N SER A 447 16.57 4.44 45.31
CA SER A 447 17.96 4.50 44.84
C SER A 447 18.91 3.67 45.71
N GLY A 448 18.70 3.67 47.03
CA GLY A 448 19.43 2.80 47.97
C GLY A 448 19.26 1.29 47.70
N LYS A 449 18.19 0.91 46.99
CA LYS A 449 17.93 -0.48 46.56
C LYS A 449 18.34 -0.76 45.10
N LYS A 450 18.99 0.21 44.43
CA LYS A 450 19.31 0.17 42.99
C LYS A 450 18.08 0.09 42.08
N GLU A 451 16.89 0.46 42.58
CA GLU A 451 15.64 0.51 41.82
C GLU A 451 15.46 1.91 41.19
N PHE A 452 16.41 2.31 40.34
CA PHE A 452 16.48 3.66 39.77
C PHE A 452 15.26 4.01 38.91
N GLU A 453 14.62 3.04 38.24
CA GLU A 453 13.37 3.28 37.50
C GLU A 453 12.22 3.72 38.42
N LYS A 454 12.07 3.09 39.59
CA LYS A 454 11.03 3.47 40.56
C LYS A 454 11.35 4.84 41.18
N ALA A 455 12.63 5.13 41.42
CA ALA A 455 13.06 6.45 41.85
C ALA A 455 12.71 7.52 40.79
N ALA A 456 12.99 7.27 39.51
CA ALA A 456 12.65 8.18 38.43
C ALA A 456 11.13 8.42 38.32
N GLN A 457 10.32 7.36 38.47
CA GLN A 457 8.86 7.48 38.49
C GLN A 457 8.34 8.40 39.60
N THR A 458 8.97 8.39 40.79
CA THR A 458 8.57 9.32 41.87
C THR A 458 8.84 10.79 41.51
N MET A 459 9.95 11.08 40.83
CA MET A 459 10.26 12.43 40.33
C MET A 459 9.35 12.84 39.16
N GLU A 460 9.02 11.91 38.26
CA GLU A 460 8.08 12.13 37.17
C GLU A 460 6.65 12.41 37.69
N ALA A 461 6.21 11.68 38.72
CA ALA A 461 4.93 11.93 39.38
C ALA A 461 4.86 13.33 40.01
N PHE A 462 5.97 13.81 40.59
CA PHE A 462 6.09 15.19 41.08
C PHE A 462 5.99 16.20 39.92
N LEU A 463 6.76 16.01 38.84
CA LEU A 463 6.74 16.89 37.65
C LEU A 463 5.41 16.86 36.89
N ALA A 464 4.65 15.76 36.95
CA ALA A 464 3.31 15.69 36.38
C ALA A 464 2.29 16.50 37.18
N LYS A 465 2.45 16.51 38.52
CA LYS A 465 1.59 17.25 39.45
C LYS A 465 1.89 18.75 39.45
N TYR A 466 3.17 19.13 39.28
CA TYR A 466 3.61 20.53 39.26
C TYR A 466 4.29 20.84 37.91
N LYS A 467 3.65 21.67 37.09
CA LYS A 467 4.14 22.01 35.72
C LYS A 467 4.88 23.35 35.64
N GLY A 468 4.86 24.13 36.72
CA GLY A 468 5.53 25.41 36.86
C GLY A 468 5.68 25.75 38.34
N GLY A 469 6.88 26.16 38.74
CA GLY A 469 7.25 26.34 40.15
C GLY A 469 8.76 26.43 40.35
N GLN A 470 9.21 26.79 41.55
CA GLN A 470 10.64 27.00 41.83
C GLN A 470 11.43 25.68 41.92
N MET A 471 10.77 24.56 42.23
CA MET A 471 11.43 23.25 42.45
C MET A 471 11.50 22.38 41.20
N ILE A 472 10.85 22.81 40.10
CA ILE A 472 10.84 22.07 38.83
C ILE A 472 12.26 21.84 38.28
N GLY A 473 13.12 22.86 38.31
CA GLY A 473 14.51 22.72 37.85
C GLY A 473 15.31 21.71 38.66
N SER A 474 15.13 21.71 39.99
CA SER A 474 15.79 20.74 40.88
C SER A 474 15.26 19.32 40.68
N ALA A 475 13.94 19.16 40.49
CA ALA A 475 13.33 17.86 40.19
C ALA A 475 13.76 17.30 38.83
N GLN A 476 13.90 18.16 37.81
CA GLN A 476 14.44 17.77 36.50
C GLN A 476 15.91 17.33 36.60
N ALA A 477 16.72 18.03 37.40
CA ALA A 477 18.12 17.66 37.62
C ALA A 477 18.25 16.30 38.33
N GLU A 478 17.45 16.03 39.36
CA GLU A 478 17.45 14.73 40.05
C GLU A 478 16.95 13.60 39.13
N LEU A 479 15.90 13.85 38.34
CA LEU A 479 15.42 12.89 37.35
C LEU A 479 16.50 12.56 36.30
N ALA A 480 17.23 13.56 35.81
CA ALA A 480 18.34 13.34 34.88
C ALA A 480 19.44 12.47 35.49
N ARG A 481 19.81 12.72 36.76
CA ARG A 481 20.78 11.92 37.50
C ARG A 481 20.33 10.46 37.66
N LEU A 482 19.07 10.21 37.99
CA LEU A 482 18.52 8.86 38.13
C LEU A 482 18.50 8.10 36.81
N ARG A 483 18.17 8.79 35.71
CA ARG A 483 18.22 8.22 34.37
C ARG A 483 19.64 7.85 33.95
N ALA A 484 20.63 8.71 34.24
CA ALA A 484 22.04 8.40 34.00
C ALA A 484 22.51 7.17 34.80
N ALA A 485 22.13 7.04 36.07
CA ALA A 485 22.48 5.86 36.86
C ALA A 485 21.82 4.55 36.34
N THR A 486 20.63 4.67 35.75
CA THR A 486 19.93 3.53 35.12
C THR A 486 20.66 3.09 33.84
N ASP A 487 21.08 4.09 33.05
CA ASP A 487 21.88 3.91 31.84
C ASP A 487 23.20 3.19 32.15
N ASP A 488 23.99 3.70 33.11
CA ASP A 488 25.26 3.10 33.54
C ASP A 488 25.09 1.63 33.97
N ARG A 489 24.03 1.32 34.72
CA ARG A 489 23.73 -0.06 35.17
C ARG A 489 23.46 -0.99 33.99
N ASP A 490 22.63 -0.55 33.05
CA ASP A 490 22.26 -1.35 31.88
C ASP A 490 23.45 -1.54 30.96
N PHE A 491 24.26 -0.49 30.75
CA PHE A 491 25.52 -0.59 30.01
C PHE A 491 26.50 -1.58 30.65
N ASN A 492 26.72 -1.52 31.97
CA ASN A 492 27.56 -2.49 32.68
C ASN A 492 27.05 -3.93 32.51
N THR A 493 25.74 -4.11 32.40
CA THR A 493 25.14 -5.42 32.12
C THR A 493 25.55 -5.91 30.73
N LEU A 494 25.57 -5.06 29.71
CA LEU A 494 26.06 -5.42 28.37
C LEU A 494 27.52 -5.86 28.39
N ILE A 495 28.40 -5.13 29.09
CA ILE A 495 29.83 -5.47 29.21
C ILE A 495 30.02 -6.85 29.85
N SER A 496 29.18 -7.21 30.84
CA SER A 496 29.24 -8.53 31.47
C SER A 496 28.83 -9.69 30.55
N MET A 497 28.17 -9.41 29.42
CA MET A 497 27.70 -10.42 28.47
C MET A 497 28.76 -10.89 27.47
N VAL A 498 30.03 -10.45 27.58
CA VAL A 498 31.06 -10.71 26.56
C VAL A 498 31.24 -12.19 26.18
N ASN A 499 30.98 -13.10 27.13
CA ASN A 499 31.11 -14.55 26.97
C ASN A 499 29.84 -15.26 26.44
N ARG A 500 28.74 -14.53 26.22
CA ARG A 500 27.54 -15.10 25.60
C ARG A 500 27.73 -15.25 24.09
N ASN A 501 26.87 -16.04 23.45
CA ASN A 501 26.88 -16.16 22.00
C ASN A 501 26.65 -14.78 21.34
N VAL A 502 27.08 -14.65 20.09
CA VAL A 502 27.00 -13.37 19.37
C VAL A 502 25.57 -12.90 19.15
N ASP A 503 24.62 -13.82 18.93
CA ASP A 503 23.23 -13.48 18.68
C ASP A 503 22.59 -12.82 19.92
N ASP A 504 22.76 -13.40 21.11
CA ASP A 504 22.26 -12.86 22.39
C ASP A 504 22.89 -11.50 22.70
N ARG A 505 24.19 -11.33 22.43
CA ARG A 505 24.89 -10.05 22.62
C ARG A 505 24.34 -8.99 21.66
N MET A 506 24.16 -9.32 20.39
CA MET A 506 23.60 -8.41 19.39
C MET A 506 22.17 -7.98 19.73
N VAL A 507 21.31 -8.91 20.18
CA VAL A 507 19.96 -8.57 20.66
C VAL A 507 20.03 -7.60 21.84
N ALA A 508 20.94 -7.83 22.79
CA ALA A 508 21.11 -6.95 23.95
C ALA A 508 21.62 -5.55 23.55
N TYR A 509 22.61 -5.46 22.65
CA TYR A 509 23.17 -4.19 22.18
C TYR A 509 22.13 -3.36 21.41
N VAL A 510 21.42 -3.96 20.46
CA VAL A 510 20.36 -3.30 19.69
C VAL A 510 19.21 -2.88 20.61
N GLY A 511 18.83 -3.74 21.56
CA GLY A 511 17.83 -3.42 22.58
C GLY A 511 18.20 -2.21 23.43
N TYR A 512 19.48 -2.08 23.80
CA TYR A 512 19.99 -0.93 24.53
C TYR A 512 19.91 0.36 23.71
N ILE A 513 20.33 0.37 22.43
CA ILE A 513 20.24 1.55 21.56
C ILE A 513 18.78 2.03 21.45
N LYS A 514 17.83 1.11 21.34
CA LYS A 514 16.40 1.44 21.30
C LYS A 514 15.89 2.01 22.63
N LYS A 515 16.38 1.51 23.76
CA LYS A 515 15.99 1.98 25.10
C LYS A 515 16.61 3.35 25.43
N TYR A 516 17.83 3.62 24.95
CA TYR A 516 18.63 4.81 25.27
C TYR A 516 19.13 5.54 24.02
N PRO A 517 18.25 6.14 23.19
CA PRO A 517 18.66 6.84 21.96
C PRO A 517 19.51 8.09 22.20
N LYS A 518 19.55 8.61 23.43
CA LYS A 518 20.40 9.72 23.88
C LYS A 518 21.21 9.35 25.13
N GLY A 519 21.47 8.06 25.34
CA GLY A 519 22.24 7.56 26.48
C GLY A 519 23.70 8.00 26.43
N ALA A 520 24.35 8.03 27.59
CA ALA A 520 25.76 8.41 27.73
C ALA A 520 26.69 7.43 27.01
N HIS A 521 26.36 6.13 27.03
CA HIS A 521 27.19 5.07 26.45
C HIS A 521 26.77 4.66 25.02
N LEU A 522 25.96 5.48 24.34
CA LEU A 522 25.46 5.16 23.00
C LEU A 522 26.59 4.88 22.00
N GLU A 523 27.64 5.70 22.00
CA GLU A 523 28.79 5.55 21.09
C GLU A 523 29.65 4.33 21.45
N GLU A 524 29.76 4.00 22.74
CA GLU A 524 30.45 2.80 23.21
C GLU A 524 29.72 1.52 22.74
N VAL A 525 28.38 1.50 22.84
CA VAL A 525 27.57 0.37 22.38
C VAL A 525 27.57 0.26 20.85
N LYS A 526 27.50 1.37 20.11
CA LYS A 526 27.67 1.34 18.65
C LYS A 526 29.03 0.76 18.24
N LYS A 527 30.09 1.09 18.99
CA LYS A 527 31.41 0.50 18.77
C LYS A 527 31.41 -1.01 19.03
N LEU A 528 30.80 -1.46 20.13
CA LEU A 528 30.65 -2.90 20.41
C LEU A 528 29.92 -3.63 19.27
N ILE A 529 28.83 -3.05 18.75
CA ILE A 529 28.11 -3.58 17.59
C ILE A 529 29.05 -3.70 16.40
N SER A 530 29.74 -2.63 16.04
CA SER A 530 30.70 -2.61 14.93
C SER A 530 31.80 -3.66 15.09
N ASP A 531 32.36 -3.81 16.29
CA ASP A 531 33.43 -4.77 16.58
C ASP A 531 32.94 -6.23 16.49
N THR A 532 31.65 -6.48 16.77
CA THR A 532 31.03 -7.80 16.64
C THR A 532 30.52 -8.15 15.25
N ALA A 533 30.63 -7.25 14.27
CA ALA A 533 30.04 -7.40 12.94
C ALA A 533 30.47 -8.70 12.22
N GLU A 534 31.78 -9.01 12.19
CA GLU A 534 32.27 -10.19 11.47
C GLU A 534 31.87 -11.50 12.18
N GLU A 535 31.88 -11.53 13.52
CA GLU A 535 31.42 -12.69 14.29
C GLU A 535 29.92 -12.94 14.07
N PHE A 536 29.13 -11.87 14.04
CA PHE A 536 27.70 -11.96 13.79
C PHE A 536 27.41 -12.38 12.34
N TYR A 537 28.16 -11.88 11.36
CA TYR A 537 28.06 -12.32 9.96
C TYR A 537 28.26 -13.83 9.83
N LEU A 538 29.25 -14.41 10.51
CA LEU A 538 29.49 -15.85 10.48
C LEU A 538 28.32 -16.66 11.08
N SER A 539 27.72 -16.18 12.17
CA SER A 539 26.50 -16.78 12.75
C SER A 539 25.33 -16.71 11.76
N VAL A 540 25.09 -15.53 11.21
CA VAL A 540 24.03 -15.26 10.22
C VAL A 540 24.18 -16.17 9.00
N LYS A 541 25.40 -16.27 8.44
CA LYS A 541 25.68 -17.12 7.28
C LYS A 541 25.38 -18.59 7.54
N LYS A 542 25.84 -19.12 8.68
CA LYS A 542 25.56 -20.51 9.09
C LYS A 542 24.06 -20.79 9.17
N ASN A 543 23.29 -19.86 9.73
CA ASN A 543 21.84 -20.02 9.87
C ASN A 543 21.13 -19.89 8.53
N ILE A 544 21.56 -18.96 7.67
CA ILE A 544 21.05 -18.81 6.30
C ILE A 544 21.25 -20.09 5.49
N ASP A 545 22.43 -20.70 5.56
CA ASP A 545 22.72 -21.94 4.82
C ASP A 545 21.76 -23.06 5.26
N ALA A 546 21.53 -23.21 6.57
CA ALA A 546 20.56 -24.18 7.10
C ALA A 546 19.12 -23.87 6.65
N PHE A 547 18.72 -22.59 6.58
CA PHE A 547 17.40 -22.21 6.07
C PHE A 547 17.27 -22.43 4.57
N ALA A 548 18.32 -22.21 3.79
CA ALA A 548 18.32 -22.45 2.35
C ALA A 548 18.18 -23.95 2.04
N GLU A 549 18.87 -24.83 2.78
CA GLU A 549 18.70 -26.28 2.67
C GLU A 549 17.27 -26.74 3.02
N ALA A 550 16.64 -26.10 4.00
CA ALA A 550 15.26 -26.37 4.40
C ALA A 550 14.21 -25.65 3.52
N GLU A 551 14.63 -24.93 2.47
CA GLU A 551 13.78 -24.09 1.61
C GLU A 551 12.95 -23.04 2.37
N LYS A 552 13.45 -22.60 3.54
CA LYS A 552 12.82 -21.59 4.41
C LYS A 552 13.27 -20.18 4.03
N TRP A 553 12.97 -19.78 2.81
CA TRP A 553 13.44 -18.51 2.22
C TRP A 553 13.07 -17.28 3.06
N GLY A 554 11.87 -17.27 3.67
CA GLY A 554 11.43 -16.14 4.51
C GLY A 554 12.30 -15.93 5.75
N GLU A 555 12.63 -17.00 6.47
CA GLU A 555 13.50 -16.95 7.66
C GLU A 555 14.91 -16.47 7.28
N ALA A 556 15.44 -16.95 6.13
CA ALA A 556 16.74 -16.52 5.60
C ALA A 556 16.75 -15.03 5.21
N ILE A 557 15.71 -14.55 4.53
CA ILE A 557 15.57 -13.13 4.12
C ILE A 557 15.56 -12.23 5.34
N THR A 558 14.75 -12.54 6.36
CA THR A 558 14.68 -11.74 7.59
C THR A 558 16.03 -11.65 8.28
N LEU A 559 16.81 -12.74 8.30
CA LEU A 559 18.13 -12.72 8.92
C LEU A 559 19.14 -11.87 8.12
N CYS A 560 19.12 -11.94 6.79
CA CYS A 560 19.90 -11.05 5.93
C CYS A 560 19.53 -9.57 6.18
N GLU A 561 18.23 -9.24 6.15
CA GLU A 561 17.74 -7.86 6.33
C GLU A 561 18.07 -7.31 7.72
N THR A 562 18.04 -8.15 8.74
CA THR A 562 18.45 -7.78 10.09
C THR A 562 19.92 -7.36 10.12
N TYR A 563 20.81 -8.13 9.48
CA TYR A 563 22.22 -7.75 9.39
C TYR A 563 22.39 -6.45 8.56
N VAL A 564 21.72 -6.34 7.42
CA VAL A 564 21.80 -5.16 6.53
C VAL A 564 21.30 -3.89 7.23
N GLY A 565 20.26 -3.99 8.06
CA GLY A 565 19.75 -2.86 8.82
C GLY A 565 20.67 -2.39 9.95
N LEU A 566 21.58 -3.26 10.43
CA LEU A 566 22.49 -2.96 11.53
C LEU A 566 23.87 -2.47 11.08
N PHE A 567 24.30 -2.83 9.86
CA PHE A 567 25.67 -2.59 9.41
C PHE A 567 25.72 -2.01 8.00
N ASP A 568 26.55 -0.97 7.83
CA ASP A 568 26.93 -0.43 6.51
C ASP A 568 28.36 -0.90 6.16
N ASN A 569 28.48 -2.16 5.73
CA ASN A 569 29.77 -2.78 5.39
C ASN A 569 29.64 -3.71 4.16
N PRO A 570 30.77 -4.17 3.57
CA PRO A 570 30.72 -5.02 2.38
C PRO A 570 29.93 -6.33 2.57
N ARG A 571 29.89 -6.87 3.80
CA ARG A 571 29.09 -8.06 4.14
C ARG A 571 27.59 -7.79 4.09
N ALA A 572 27.16 -6.60 4.48
CA ALA A 572 25.76 -6.19 4.33
C ALA A 572 25.37 -6.14 2.86
N VAL A 573 26.23 -5.62 1.98
CA VAL A 573 25.98 -5.63 0.53
C VAL A 573 25.88 -7.06 -0.02
N GLU A 574 26.74 -7.98 0.46
CA GLU A 574 26.72 -9.40 0.09
C GLU A 574 25.38 -10.05 0.51
N LEU A 575 24.98 -9.87 1.78
CA LEU A 575 23.73 -10.43 2.31
C LEU A 575 22.48 -9.80 1.68
N GLY A 576 22.53 -8.53 1.29
CA GLY A 576 21.46 -7.86 0.55
C GLY A 576 21.20 -8.52 -0.81
N LYS A 577 22.26 -8.78 -1.59
CA LYS A 577 22.15 -9.50 -2.87
C LYS A 577 21.64 -10.92 -2.69
N LEU A 578 22.07 -11.58 -1.60
CA LEU A 578 21.61 -12.92 -1.28
C LEU A 578 20.12 -12.92 -0.90
N ALA A 579 19.66 -11.93 -0.13
CA ALA A 579 18.25 -11.74 0.19
C ALA A 579 17.39 -11.53 -1.07
N ASP A 580 17.86 -10.73 -2.04
CA ASP A 580 17.18 -10.56 -3.33
C ASP A 580 17.07 -11.87 -4.12
N SER A 581 18.12 -12.69 -4.08
CA SER A 581 18.10 -14.02 -4.68
C SER A 581 17.06 -14.91 -4.01
N TYR A 582 17.01 -14.93 -2.67
CA TYR A 582 16.02 -15.70 -1.92
C TYR A 582 14.58 -15.20 -2.10
N ARG A 583 14.35 -13.89 -2.26
CA ARG A 583 13.03 -13.35 -2.61
C ARG A 583 12.56 -13.88 -3.96
N THR A 584 13.48 -14.04 -4.91
CA THR A 584 13.19 -14.65 -6.21
C THR A 584 12.83 -16.11 -6.04
N TYR A 585 13.62 -16.89 -5.30
CA TYR A 585 13.32 -18.31 -5.03
C TYR A 585 12.01 -18.52 -4.27
N GLN A 586 11.68 -17.63 -3.33
CA GLN A 586 10.41 -17.67 -2.61
C GLN A 586 9.22 -17.47 -3.55
N LYS A 587 9.31 -16.50 -4.47
CA LYS A 587 8.28 -16.26 -5.49
C LYS A 587 8.12 -17.45 -6.43
N GLU A 588 9.24 -17.99 -6.92
CA GLU A 588 9.25 -19.16 -7.79
C GLU A 588 8.68 -20.41 -7.10
N ALA A 589 9.00 -20.62 -5.81
CA ALA A 589 8.43 -21.71 -5.02
C ALA A 589 6.91 -21.57 -4.87
N LEU A 590 6.38 -20.36 -4.67
CA LEU A 590 4.94 -20.10 -4.63
C LEU A 590 4.29 -20.35 -5.99
N HIS A 591 4.91 -19.90 -7.08
CA HIS A 591 4.44 -20.17 -8.43
C HIS A 591 4.42 -21.67 -8.73
N TYR A 592 5.44 -22.41 -8.30
CA TYR A 592 5.48 -23.86 -8.42
C TYR A 592 4.35 -24.54 -7.66
N GLN A 593 4.00 -24.09 -6.45
CA GLN A 593 2.85 -24.64 -5.72
C GLN A 593 1.52 -24.40 -6.46
N ARG A 594 1.35 -23.24 -7.09
CA ARG A 594 0.18 -22.97 -7.94
C ARG A 594 0.17 -23.87 -9.18
N LEU A 595 1.32 -24.05 -9.82
CA LEU A 595 1.50 -24.94 -10.96
C LEU A 595 1.12 -26.40 -10.63
N LEU A 596 1.51 -26.88 -9.43
CA LEU A 596 1.09 -28.18 -8.92
C LEU A 596 -0.43 -28.27 -8.76
N ALA A 597 -1.06 -27.25 -8.19
CA ALA A 597 -2.51 -27.20 -8.04
C ALA A 597 -3.24 -27.15 -9.39
N ASP A 598 -2.73 -26.38 -10.36
CA ASP A 598 -3.30 -26.25 -11.69
C ASP A 598 -3.19 -27.56 -12.48
N ALA A 599 -2.04 -28.23 -12.43
CA ALA A 599 -1.83 -29.54 -13.02
C ALA A 599 -2.75 -30.60 -12.36
N GLN A 600 -2.89 -30.55 -11.02
CA GLN A 600 -3.81 -31.44 -10.31
C GLN A 600 -5.28 -31.16 -10.65
N ALA A 601 -5.64 -29.89 -10.91
CA ALA A 601 -6.98 -29.50 -11.34
C ALA A 601 -7.34 -30.00 -12.75
N LYS A 602 -6.35 -30.34 -13.60
CA LYS A 602 -6.59 -31.06 -14.87
C LYS A 602 -7.06 -32.51 -14.64
N GLY A 603 -6.95 -33.00 -13.41
CA GLY A 603 -7.50 -34.28 -12.98
C GLY A 603 -6.89 -35.46 -13.72
N GLY A 604 -7.73 -36.20 -14.45
CA GLY A 604 -7.30 -37.36 -15.22
C GLY A 604 -6.58 -37.01 -16.52
N ASP A 605 -6.63 -35.75 -16.99
CA ASP A 605 -6.03 -35.34 -18.26
C ASP A 605 -4.53 -35.09 -18.11
N LEU A 606 -3.73 -36.09 -18.52
CA LEU A 606 -2.28 -36.07 -18.41
C LEU A 606 -1.63 -35.16 -19.46
N ASP A 607 -2.26 -34.97 -20.63
CA ASP A 607 -1.74 -34.10 -21.68
C ASP A 607 -1.91 -32.63 -21.29
N ALA A 608 -3.07 -32.27 -20.74
CA ALA A 608 -3.30 -30.94 -20.20
C ALA A 608 -2.40 -30.64 -18.98
N ALA A 609 -2.15 -31.63 -18.11
CA ALA A 609 -1.23 -31.47 -16.99
C ALA A 609 0.23 -31.30 -17.46
N GLU A 610 0.66 -32.03 -18.50
CA GLU A 610 1.99 -31.88 -19.10
C GLU A 610 2.18 -30.48 -19.71
N ALA A 611 1.18 -29.98 -20.43
CA ALA A 611 1.21 -28.67 -21.06
C ALA A 611 1.45 -27.53 -20.05
N VAL A 612 0.77 -27.59 -18.90
CA VAL A 612 0.95 -26.62 -17.79
C VAL A 612 2.42 -26.50 -17.38
N TYR A 613 3.11 -27.63 -17.21
CA TYR A 613 4.52 -27.63 -16.82
C TYR A 613 5.45 -27.14 -17.93
N ARG A 614 5.17 -27.49 -19.19
CA ARG A 614 6.00 -27.08 -20.34
C ARG A 614 5.89 -25.58 -20.63
N GLU A 615 4.67 -25.05 -20.61
CA GLU A 615 4.42 -23.61 -20.78
C GLU A 615 5.18 -22.79 -19.74
N PHE A 616 5.22 -23.27 -18.48
CA PHE A 616 6.00 -22.62 -17.43
C PHE A 616 7.51 -22.61 -17.71
N LEU A 617 8.08 -23.72 -18.17
CA LEU A 617 9.52 -23.80 -18.48
C LEU A 617 9.89 -22.96 -19.71
N GLU A 618 8.98 -22.80 -20.68
CA GLU A 618 9.16 -21.92 -21.82
C GLU A 618 9.14 -20.44 -21.41
N ALA A 619 8.23 -20.06 -20.52
CA ALA A 619 8.13 -18.70 -20.01
C ALA A 619 9.28 -18.32 -19.05
N TYR A 620 9.80 -19.28 -18.28
CA TYR A 620 10.81 -19.06 -17.23
C TYR A 620 12.02 -20.01 -17.35
N PRO A 621 12.86 -19.84 -18.38
CA PRO A 621 14.06 -20.67 -18.54
C PRO A 621 15.06 -20.44 -17.40
N GLY A 622 15.61 -21.52 -16.83
CA GLY A 622 16.63 -21.44 -15.77
C GLY A 622 16.11 -21.16 -14.36
N THR A 623 14.80 -21.33 -14.13
CA THR A 623 14.17 -21.18 -12.81
C THR A 623 14.73 -22.18 -11.78
N SER A 624 14.76 -21.78 -10.50
CA SER A 624 15.26 -22.62 -9.40
C SER A 624 14.49 -23.94 -9.23
N VAL A 625 13.23 -23.99 -9.69
CA VAL A 625 12.36 -25.16 -9.59
C VAL A 625 12.42 -26.10 -10.81
N GLN A 626 13.27 -25.81 -11.80
CA GLN A 626 13.31 -26.53 -13.07
C GLN A 626 13.45 -28.05 -12.89
N LYS A 627 14.41 -28.48 -12.06
CA LYS A 627 14.63 -29.91 -11.78
C LYS A 627 13.38 -30.59 -11.20
N LYS A 628 12.65 -29.91 -10.32
CA LYS A 628 11.40 -30.43 -9.72
C LYS A 628 10.31 -30.59 -10.78
N ILE A 629 10.25 -29.68 -11.76
CA ILE A 629 9.28 -29.76 -12.86
C ILE A 629 9.64 -30.90 -13.82
N GLU A 630 10.93 -31.04 -14.16
CA GLU A 630 11.41 -32.13 -15.02
C GLU A 630 11.10 -33.51 -14.43
N ASP A 631 11.24 -33.68 -13.12
CA ASP A 631 10.88 -34.94 -12.46
C ASP A 631 9.36 -35.21 -12.49
N ARG A 632 8.51 -34.18 -12.40
CA ARG A 632 7.06 -34.32 -12.61
C ARG A 632 6.69 -34.68 -14.04
N LEU A 633 7.37 -34.11 -15.03
CA LEU A 633 7.19 -34.46 -16.43
C LEU A 633 7.53 -35.93 -16.71
N LYS A 634 8.59 -36.47 -16.08
CA LYS A 634 8.93 -37.91 -16.16
C LYS A 634 7.83 -38.79 -15.55
N GLU A 635 7.30 -38.41 -14.39
CA GLU A 635 6.19 -39.15 -13.76
C GLU A 635 4.93 -39.16 -14.65
N ILE A 636 4.61 -38.03 -15.29
CA ILE A 636 3.47 -37.93 -16.21
C ILE A 636 3.69 -38.80 -17.45
N ALA A 637 4.88 -38.75 -18.04
CA ALA A 637 5.23 -39.59 -19.18
C ALA A 637 5.05 -41.08 -18.87
N ALA A 638 5.56 -41.54 -17.73
CA ALA A 638 5.39 -42.93 -17.27
C ALA A 638 3.91 -43.32 -17.07
N LYS A 639 3.09 -42.41 -16.52
CA LYS A 639 1.64 -42.64 -16.39
C LYS A 639 0.92 -42.71 -17.74
N LYS A 640 1.32 -41.88 -18.71
CA LYS A 640 0.76 -41.88 -20.07
C LYS A 640 1.06 -43.20 -20.77
N GLU A 641 2.31 -43.68 -20.66
CA GLU A 641 2.72 -44.97 -21.21
C GLU A 641 1.95 -46.13 -20.59
N GLY A 642 1.87 -46.20 -19.26
CA GLY A 642 1.09 -47.25 -18.58
C GLY A 642 -0.42 -47.23 -18.92
N ARG A 643 -1.01 -46.06 -19.21
CA ARG A 643 -2.41 -45.97 -19.70
C ARG A 643 -2.57 -46.48 -21.12
N LYS A 644 -1.61 -46.23 -22.00
CA LYS A 644 -1.61 -46.79 -23.36
C LYS A 644 -1.54 -48.31 -23.28
N ASP A 645 -0.61 -48.85 -22.49
CA ASP A 645 -0.47 -50.30 -22.30
C ASP A 645 -1.76 -50.91 -21.75
N ALA A 646 -2.39 -50.28 -20.74
CA ALA A 646 -3.65 -50.75 -20.19
C ALA A 646 -4.80 -50.73 -21.22
N ALA A 647 -4.88 -49.70 -22.07
CA ALA A 647 -5.87 -49.60 -23.14
C ALA A 647 -5.63 -50.68 -24.22
N THR A 648 -4.38 -50.88 -24.65
CA THR A 648 -4.00 -51.95 -25.58
C THR A 648 -4.33 -53.31 -24.98
N GLN A 649 -4.02 -53.56 -23.70
CA GLN A 649 -4.38 -54.80 -23.01
C GLN A 649 -5.89 -55.04 -22.98
N ALA A 650 -6.70 -54.00 -22.76
CA ALA A 650 -8.15 -54.11 -22.79
C ALA A 650 -8.67 -54.46 -24.20
N GLN A 651 -8.09 -53.86 -25.24
CA GLN A 651 -8.41 -54.17 -26.64
C GLN A 651 -8.02 -55.62 -26.99
N VAL A 652 -6.83 -56.08 -26.59
CA VAL A 652 -6.44 -57.49 -26.77
C VAL A 652 -7.45 -58.40 -26.09
N ARG A 653 -7.78 -58.14 -24.82
CA ARG A 653 -8.70 -58.97 -24.03
C ARG A 653 -10.10 -59.08 -24.64
N SER A 654 -10.63 -58.02 -25.26
CA SER A 654 -11.95 -58.09 -25.89
C SER A 654 -11.98 -58.97 -27.16
N GLN A 655 -10.82 -59.20 -27.78
CA GLN A 655 -10.68 -60.09 -28.94
C GLN A 655 -10.41 -61.55 -28.56
N LEU A 656 -10.08 -61.83 -27.30
CA LEU A 656 -9.94 -63.19 -26.77
C LEU A 656 -11.31 -63.84 -26.59
N ASN A 657 -11.95 -64.21 -27.70
CA ASN A 657 -13.22 -64.94 -27.70
C ASN A 657 -12.97 -66.46 -27.58
N GLY A 658 -13.21 -67.03 -26.40
CA GLY A 658 -13.27 -68.47 -26.20
C GLY A 658 -12.79 -68.96 -24.83
N SER A 659 -13.20 -70.16 -24.44
CA SER A 659 -12.83 -70.80 -23.16
C SER A 659 -11.34 -71.09 -22.99
N ARG A 660 -10.54 -70.97 -24.05
CA ARG A 660 -9.11 -71.33 -24.06
C ARG A 660 -8.22 -70.31 -23.35
N PHE A 661 -8.37 -69.01 -23.62
CA PHE A 661 -7.49 -67.98 -23.08
C PHE A 661 -8.18 -67.23 -21.94
N VAL A 662 -7.68 -67.41 -20.72
CA VAL A 662 -8.26 -66.79 -19.52
C VAL A 662 -7.40 -65.63 -19.06
N PRO A 663 -7.96 -64.42 -18.92
CA PRO A 663 -7.24 -63.31 -18.33
C PRO A 663 -6.70 -63.66 -16.93
N GLY A 664 -5.40 -63.48 -16.73
CA GLY A 664 -4.73 -63.62 -15.45
C GLY A 664 -4.52 -62.27 -14.75
N ARG A 665 -3.57 -62.23 -13.79
CA ARG A 665 -3.20 -60.99 -13.09
C ARG A 665 -2.52 -60.01 -14.05
N ASN A 666 -2.88 -58.72 -13.96
CA ASN A 666 -2.20 -57.54 -14.53
C ASN A 666 -1.27 -57.81 -15.73
N GLY A 667 -1.84 -57.96 -16.93
CA GLY A 667 -1.08 -58.11 -18.18
C GLY A 667 -0.75 -59.55 -18.60
N THR A 668 -1.32 -60.58 -17.95
CA THR A 668 -1.09 -61.99 -18.30
C THR A 668 -2.34 -62.71 -18.77
N VAL A 669 -2.15 -63.81 -19.53
CA VAL A 669 -3.21 -64.67 -20.03
C VAL A 669 -2.81 -66.14 -19.92
N THR A 670 -3.69 -66.99 -19.40
CA THR A 670 -3.44 -68.42 -19.27
C THR A 670 -4.14 -69.19 -20.40
N ASP A 671 -3.37 -69.97 -21.15
CA ASP A 671 -3.89 -70.91 -22.16
C ASP A 671 -4.28 -72.23 -21.46
N ARG A 672 -5.58 -72.47 -21.27
CA ARG A 672 -6.10 -73.69 -20.62
C ARG A 672 -5.75 -74.98 -21.35
N ARG A 673 -5.43 -74.90 -22.65
CA ARG A 673 -5.09 -76.09 -23.44
C ARG A 673 -3.68 -76.60 -23.13
N THR A 674 -2.75 -75.68 -22.87
CA THR A 674 -1.33 -75.99 -22.63
C THR A 674 -0.93 -75.85 -21.17
N GLY A 675 -1.72 -75.13 -20.37
CA GLY A 675 -1.39 -74.75 -19.00
C GLY A 675 -0.33 -73.63 -18.91
N LEU A 676 0.08 -73.06 -20.05
CA LEU A 676 1.08 -71.99 -20.10
C LEU A 676 0.44 -70.63 -19.86
N THR A 677 1.21 -69.71 -19.26
CA THR A 677 0.80 -68.31 -19.08
C THR A 677 1.68 -67.42 -19.94
N TRP A 678 1.04 -66.54 -20.71
CA TRP A 678 1.64 -65.66 -21.69
C TRP A 678 1.46 -64.20 -21.27
N THR A 679 2.32 -63.32 -21.77
CA THR A 679 2.06 -61.87 -21.72
C THR A 679 0.87 -61.55 -22.62
N ILE A 680 0.09 -60.52 -22.26
CA ILE A 680 -1.03 -60.07 -23.12
C ILE A 680 -0.50 -59.24 -24.29
N LEU A 681 0.48 -58.38 -24.00
CA LEU A 681 1.17 -57.58 -25.00
C LEU A 681 2.43 -58.31 -25.44
N ASP A 682 2.71 -58.28 -26.74
CA ASP A 682 4.04 -58.59 -27.24
C ASP A 682 4.93 -57.34 -27.23
N SER A 683 6.20 -57.51 -27.55
CA SER A 683 7.15 -56.41 -27.53
C SER A 683 6.80 -55.29 -28.50
N ALA A 684 6.16 -55.56 -29.64
CA ALA A 684 5.75 -54.50 -30.57
C ALA A 684 4.67 -53.61 -29.97
N MET A 685 3.70 -54.20 -29.26
CA MET A 685 2.63 -53.47 -28.59
C MET A 685 3.12 -52.63 -27.41
N GLU A 686 4.21 -53.03 -26.77
CA GLU A 686 4.92 -52.26 -25.73
C GLU A 686 5.92 -51.25 -26.31
N GLY A 687 5.83 -50.92 -27.60
CA GLY A 687 6.69 -49.92 -28.25
C GLY A 687 8.11 -50.40 -28.55
N ARG A 688 8.38 -51.71 -28.48
CA ARG A 688 9.66 -52.37 -28.78
C ARG A 688 9.52 -53.32 -29.97
N PRO A 689 9.26 -52.81 -31.19
CA PRO A 689 9.00 -53.62 -32.38
C PRO A 689 10.26 -54.29 -32.96
N CYS A 690 11.44 -54.04 -32.38
CA CYS A 690 12.71 -54.50 -32.91
C CYS A 690 13.71 -54.84 -31.82
N MET A 691 14.04 -56.12 -31.67
CA MET A 691 15.13 -56.58 -30.82
C MET A 691 15.92 -57.67 -31.55
N ASP A 692 17.25 -57.64 -31.40
CA ASP A 692 18.09 -58.78 -31.76
C ASP A 692 17.90 -59.91 -30.74
N TYR A 693 18.38 -61.11 -31.07
CA TYR A 693 18.14 -62.29 -30.26
C TYR A 693 18.73 -62.21 -28.83
N PRO A 694 19.96 -61.72 -28.60
CA PRO A 694 20.48 -61.51 -27.26
C PRO A 694 19.63 -60.54 -26.43
N THR A 695 19.24 -59.39 -27.01
CA THR A 695 18.39 -58.40 -26.33
C THR A 695 17.00 -58.97 -26.05
N ALA A 696 16.43 -59.73 -26.99
CA ALA A 696 15.15 -60.40 -26.83
C ALA A 696 15.14 -61.40 -25.66
N LYS A 697 16.24 -62.15 -25.50
CA LYS A 697 16.40 -63.08 -24.39
C LYS A 697 16.49 -62.34 -23.06
N GLN A 698 17.33 -61.31 -22.98
CA GLN A 698 17.47 -60.48 -21.79
C GLN A 698 16.16 -59.80 -21.41
N TYR A 699 15.47 -59.19 -22.37
CA TYR A 699 14.16 -58.58 -22.17
C TYR A 699 13.17 -59.58 -21.58
N ALA A 700 13.09 -60.81 -22.13
CA ALA A 700 12.21 -61.83 -21.60
C ALA A 700 12.57 -62.24 -20.15
N GLU A 701 13.85 -62.26 -19.79
CA GLU A 701 14.32 -62.61 -18.43
C GLU A 701 14.07 -61.48 -17.40
N GLU A 702 14.10 -60.22 -17.84
CA GLU A 702 13.89 -59.03 -17.01
C GLU A 702 12.42 -58.64 -16.84
N LEU A 703 11.50 -59.24 -17.61
CA LEU A 703 10.07 -58.97 -17.51
C LEU A 703 9.54 -59.24 -16.09
N THR A 704 8.71 -58.32 -15.59
CA THR A 704 8.00 -58.45 -14.30
C THR A 704 6.48 -58.48 -14.44
N THR A 705 5.98 -58.68 -15.67
CA THR A 705 4.55 -58.63 -16.01
C THR A 705 3.74 -59.59 -15.13
N GLY A 706 2.58 -59.14 -14.63
CA GLY A 706 1.76 -59.90 -13.68
C GLY A 706 2.37 -60.12 -12.29
N GLY A 707 3.52 -59.50 -11.98
CA GLY A 707 4.27 -59.71 -10.73
C GLY A 707 5.17 -60.96 -10.76
N PHE A 708 5.51 -61.46 -11.93
CA PHE A 708 6.31 -62.67 -12.13
C PHE A 708 7.65 -62.35 -12.77
N SER A 709 8.72 -63.00 -12.33
CA SER A 709 10.09 -62.79 -12.82
C SER A 709 10.68 -64.02 -13.57
N ASN A 710 9.85 -65.01 -13.90
CA ASN A 710 10.26 -66.27 -14.52
C ASN A 710 9.79 -66.39 -15.98
N TRP A 711 9.76 -65.25 -16.68
CA TRP A 711 9.42 -65.16 -18.09
C TRP A 711 10.57 -65.68 -18.97
N ARG A 712 10.23 -66.26 -20.12
CA ARG A 712 11.21 -66.78 -21.10
C ARG A 712 10.71 -66.62 -22.52
N LEU A 713 11.63 -66.75 -23.47
CA LEU A 713 11.26 -66.97 -24.87
C LEU A 713 10.51 -68.31 -25.01
N PRO A 714 9.47 -68.39 -25.85
CA PRO A 714 8.77 -69.64 -26.10
C PRO A 714 9.56 -70.54 -27.05
N THR A 715 9.29 -71.84 -27.01
CA THR A 715 9.79 -72.76 -28.04
C THR A 715 9.07 -72.52 -29.37
N PRO A 716 9.66 -72.94 -30.51
CA PRO A 716 8.98 -72.84 -31.81
C PRO A 716 7.61 -73.54 -31.82
N ALA A 717 7.50 -74.68 -31.12
CA ALA A 717 6.24 -75.42 -30.99
C ALA A 717 5.18 -74.65 -30.18
N GLU A 718 5.58 -73.95 -29.11
CA GLU A 718 4.69 -73.10 -28.32
C GLU A 718 4.19 -71.91 -29.13
N LEU A 719 5.07 -71.22 -29.88
CA LEU A 719 4.70 -70.12 -30.78
C LEU A 719 3.73 -70.58 -31.89
N LYS A 720 4.03 -71.69 -32.57
CA LYS A 720 3.09 -72.30 -33.53
C LYS A 720 1.75 -72.63 -32.86
N GLY A 721 1.80 -73.17 -31.64
CA GLY A 721 0.63 -73.61 -30.89
C GLY A 721 -0.32 -72.48 -30.48
N ILE A 722 0.22 -71.30 -30.15
CA ILE A 722 -0.59 -70.14 -29.75
C ILE A 722 -1.22 -69.42 -30.95
N TYR A 723 -0.51 -69.32 -32.09
CA TYR A 723 -0.99 -68.60 -33.28
C TYR A 723 -1.75 -69.45 -34.31
N LYS A 724 -1.57 -70.78 -34.35
CA LYS A 724 -2.24 -71.66 -35.34
C LYS A 724 -3.53 -72.32 -34.84
N ALA A 725 -3.56 -72.77 -33.58
CA ALA A 725 -4.64 -73.63 -33.10
C ALA A 725 -5.89 -72.83 -32.71
N GLN A 726 -7.07 -73.23 -33.16
CA GLN A 726 -8.33 -72.52 -32.92
C GLN A 726 -8.93 -72.83 -31.53
N PRO A 727 -9.48 -71.85 -30.78
CA PRO A 727 -9.32 -70.40 -31.01
C PRO A 727 -7.85 -69.99 -30.87
N ALA A 728 -7.33 -69.26 -31.87
CA ALA A 728 -5.94 -68.80 -31.90
C ALA A 728 -5.79 -67.48 -31.15
N PHE A 729 -4.60 -67.20 -30.63
CA PHE A 729 -4.31 -65.88 -30.08
C PHE A 729 -4.22 -64.88 -31.24
N PRO A 730 -4.90 -63.73 -31.18
CA PRO A 730 -4.79 -62.69 -32.19
C PRO A 730 -3.32 -62.27 -32.43
N SER A 731 -2.94 -62.11 -33.69
CA SER A 731 -1.64 -61.56 -34.09
C SER A 731 -1.85 -60.19 -34.73
N TRP A 732 -1.25 -59.15 -34.16
CA TRP A 732 -1.38 -57.78 -34.67
C TRP A 732 -0.23 -57.38 -35.60
N ASN A 733 0.81 -58.21 -35.70
CA ASN A 733 1.89 -58.03 -36.64
C ASN A 733 2.09 -59.32 -37.45
N THR A 734 1.73 -59.28 -38.73
CA THR A 734 1.92 -60.38 -39.70
C THR A 734 3.17 -60.22 -40.56
N ASP A 735 3.83 -59.07 -40.47
CA ASP A 735 4.98 -58.72 -41.30
C ASP A 735 6.31 -59.07 -40.61
N MET A 736 6.26 -59.39 -39.32
CA MET A 736 7.41 -59.70 -38.47
C MET A 736 7.31 -61.10 -37.86
N PHE A 737 8.48 -61.66 -37.50
CA PHE A 737 8.59 -62.95 -36.83
C PHE A 737 8.84 -62.80 -35.33
N TYR A 738 8.46 -63.82 -34.56
CA TYR A 738 8.75 -63.93 -33.12
C TYR A 738 9.97 -64.80 -32.88
N TRP A 739 10.85 -64.35 -31.98
CA TRP A 739 12.00 -65.12 -31.50
C TRP A 739 11.55 -66.33 -30.68
N SER A 740 12.11 -67.50 -30.99
CA SER A 740 11.98 -68.67 -30.14
C SER A 740 13.21 -68.92 -29.27
N SER A 741 13.08 -69.76 -28.25
CA SER A 741 14.20 -70.19 -27.41
C SER A 741 15.21 -71.10 -28.10
N LYS A 742 14.98 -71.50 -29.36
CA LYS A 742 15.81 -72.49 -30.07
C LYS A 742 16.76 -71.81 -31.05
N SER A 743 18.03 -71.75 -30.65
CA SER A 743 19.14 -71.26 -31.45
C SER A 743 20.21 -72.32 -31.66
N TYR A 744 20.93 -72.26 -32.77
CA TYR A 744 22.06 -73.14 -33.07
C TYR A 744 23.09 -72.41 -33.93
N ARG A 745 24.31 -72.95 -33.96
CA ARG A 745 25.35 -72.46 -34.84
C ARG A 745 25.15 -73.01 -36.25
N ALA A 746 25.08 -72.12 -37.23
CA ALA A 746 25.04 -72.47 -38.64
C ALA A 746 26.21 -71.80 -39.38
N PHE A 747 26.65 -72.45 -40.46
CA PHE A 747 27.71 -71.94 -41.33
C PHE A 747 27.05 -71.47 -42.63
N THR A 748 27.06 -70.16 -42.86
CA THR A 748 26.62 -69.54 -44.13
C THR A 748 27.86 -69.13 -44.92
N ASP A 749 28.60 -68.12 -44.42
CA ASP A 749 29.95 -67.70 -44.86
C ASP A 749 30.94 -67.56 -43.68
N GLN A 750 30.41 -67.38 -42.47
CA GLN A 750 31.10 -67.46 -41.17
C GLN A 750 30.19 -68.21 -40.19
N TRP A 751 30.73 -68.61 -39.03
CA TRP A 751 29.92 -69.20 -37.97
C TRP A 751 29.00 -68.14 -37.35
N VAL A 752 27.72 -68.20 -37.69
CA VAL A 752 26.69 -67.30 -37.17
C VAL A 752 25.72 -68.07 -36.27
N ASN A 753 25.16 -67.39 -35.27
CA ASN A 753 24.08 -67.94 -34.48
C ASN A 753 22.77 -67.71 -35.24
N VAL A 754 22.06 -68.79 -35.54
CA VAL A 754 20.73 -68.73 -36.17
C VAL A 754 19.69 -69.23 -35.20
N VAL A 755 18.50 -68.67 -35.30
CA VAL A 755 17.39 -68.96 -34.40
C VAL A 755 16.21 -69.41 -35.24
N GLU A 756 15.49 -70.41 -34.76
CA GLU A 756 14.19 -70.77 -35.30
C GLU A 756 13.19 -69.69 -34.90
N VAL A 757 12.47 -69.15 -35.88
CA VAL A 757 11.51 -68.07 -35.68
C VAL A 757 10.16 -68.47 -36.24
N VAL A 758 9.11 -67.88 -35.69
CA VAL A 758 7.73 -68.18 -36.10
C VAL A 758 7.04 -66.89 -36.52
N SER A 759 6.50 -66.87 -37.74
CA SER A 759 5.72 -65.74 -38.27
C SER A 759 4.24 -66.13 -38.32
N PRO A 760 3.32 -65.34 -37.73
CA PRO A 760 1.89 -65.52 -37.95
C PRO A 760 1.55 -65.17 -39.41
N VAL A 761 0.83 -66.06 -40.09
CA VAL A 761 0.35 -65.83 -41.47
C VAL A 761 -1.16 -66.06 -41.53
N ALA A 762 -1.84 -65.51 -42.54
CA ALA A 762 -3.28 -65.69 -42.68
C ALA A 762 -3.67 -67.19 -42.69
N GLY A 763 -4.36 -67.64 -41.65
CA GLY A 763 -4.76 -69.05 -41.48
C GLY A 763 -3.71 -69.98 -40.87
N GLY A 764 -2.57 -69.50 -40.36
CA GLY A 764 -1.57 -70.34 -39.71
C GLY A 764 -0.29 -69.62 -39.23
N SER A 765 0.83 -70.33 -39.29
CA SER A 765 2.15 -69.80 -38.92
C SER A 765 3.24 -70.45 -39.79
N SER A 766 4.20 -69.68 -40.29
CA SER A 766 5.41 -70.22 -40.93
C SER A 766 6.54 -70.35 -39.92
N GLU A 767 7.43 -71.32 -40.13
CA GLU A 767 8.68 -71.44 -39.38
C GLU A 767 9.84 -71.28 -40.32
N GLU A 768 10.77 -70.43 -39.93
CA GLU A 768 11.95 -70.09 -40.71
C GLU A 768 13.14 -69.94 -39.77
N THR A 769 14.33 -69.81 -40.34
CA THR A 769 15.56 -69.57 -39.58
C THR A 769 16.07 -68.17 -39.89
N ARG A 770 16.49 -67.44 -38.86
CA ARG A 770 17.04 -66.08 -39.00
C ARG A 770 18.32 -65.94 -38.19
N GLU A 771 19.26 -65.15 -38.70
CA GLU A 771 20.46 -64.78 -37.96
C GLU A 771 20.11 -64.01 -36.69
N SER A 772 20.88 -64.20 -35.62
CA SER A 772 20.60 -63.65 -34.29
C SER A 772 20.65 -62.12 -34.21
N ASN A 773 21.25 -61.44 -35.20
CA ASN A 773 21.36 -59.98 -35.28
C ASN A 773 20.15 -59.31 -35.96
N ARG A 774 19.18 -60.10 -36.45
CA ARG A 774 18.02 -59.58 -37.16
C ARG A 774 17.04 -58.91 -36.18
N CYS A 775 16.11 -58.17 -36.74
CA CYS A 775 15.05 -57.52 -35.98
C CYS A 775 13.87 -58.51 -35.81
N GLY A 776 13.54 -58.88 -34.58
CA GLY A 776 12.41 -59.77 -34.28
C GLY A 776 11.62 -59.36 -33.03
N LEU A 777 10.45 -59.96 -32.87
CA LEU A 777 9.52 -59.69 -31.77
C LEU A 777 9.63 -60.71 -30.63
N VAL A 778 9.20 -60.31 -29.44
CA VAL A 778 9.11 -61.20 -28.27
C VAL A 778 7.68 -61.28 -27.78
N HIS A 779 7.18 -62.51 -27.64
CA HIS A 779 5.96 -62.80 -26.90
C HIS A 779 6.35 -63.79 -25.80
N ALA A 780 6.45 -63.29 -24.57
CA ALA A 780 7.03 -64.08 -23.49
C ALA A 780 6.03 -65.08 -22.90
N VAL A 781 6.55 -66.24 -22.49
CA VAL A 781 5.77 -67.32 -21.89
C VAL A 781 6.39 -67.77 -20.58
N ARG A 782 5.57 -68.32 -19.69
CA ARG A 782 5.99 -69.02 -18.48
C ARG A 782 5.08 -70.22 -18.20
N ARG A 783 5.55 -71.07 -17.29
CA ARG A 783 4.76 -72.19 -16.74
C ARG A 783 4.35 -71.93 -15.29
#